data_AF-A0ABD2JXL8-F1
#
_entry.id   AF-A0ABD2JXL8-F1
#
_cell.length_a   1.000
_cell.length_b   1.000
_cell.length_c   1.000
_cell.angle_alpha   90.00
_cell.angle_beta   90.00
_cell.angle_gamma   90.00
#
_symmetry.space_group_name_H-M   'P 1'
#
loop_
_entity.id
_entity.type
_entity.pdbx_description
1 polymer ?
#
loop_
_entity_poly.entity_id
_entity_poly.type
_entity_poly.pdbx_seq_one_letter_code
_entity_poly.pdbx_strand_id
1 'polypeptide(L)'
;MSYNYLFKIVVVGDHNCGKSCILLRFSENSFRSDHVSTLGVDFKLKTIKIGRDKIRLELWDTAGMERYRTIYNSYYHSAHGVMCVYDLTNEKSFQNLENYWLRQVKEHAPQNAVLLMVGNKADLDAERKVDFDRAENLAKKIGVSIYEVSAKTGINCDDAFVELATVMRDRLLSSALNSDSDESDHLSSAFHIDGVISDEKLLHGRLSNHLLCDILNKQKKPKCSEDEQRERGERPEIILPAVCLSMNFQNDDQLQIPSVSPSNSLTMSAAVTPNADSEARQCAQFGDVGTLRRLLDGGRISANAVDQDDCSLLHWAAINNRVEVAQLLIDRGANVNAIGGVLASTPLHWAARHGHGRMVALLVRNNADWAMRDVEGFTALHIAIQFGCTPVAAYLIAMGQSPDELDTTKMTPAIWAAFKVYSKDPLRMLAKMGADMEKADNTYRNTPLHWAVVQGNHTAVSALLELQVNLMPLNKEKETPLDIARRKNDHFSVRMIELAGRERGVFPSTYSQRLSESKRISQNVIFSLPFFALFLSSFIVNFPFNYVVKTELFALLGAIILFTLRHFARDRRELAIRVFLFGLTIASKCFSIFGWLLFLHSAVPWHMQIAFFFCLLLVPLLTYQICLSDPGVVEVTHRERCQMLIWMTEEPLWKGTFCPTCLITRPLRSKHCQVCDKCILRFDHHCPWVANCIGEKNHRAFIVYLIVLDFSCLLVFSGCLFYWRDFCGQISATNVLFCMPFVTVLGFFSVNYFFFVTALLCIQFYQILAAVTTNERLNAHRYAYFQLSSDGLKNPFNKGCVGNAQSFWCPSPSASPGPNADDSSADANVSATTPLLLV
;
A
#
# COMPACT_ATOMS: atom_id res chain seq x y z
N MET A 1 -13.95 31.41 3.98
CA MET A 1 -13.24 31.86 2.76
C MET A 1 -13.63 30.95 1.59
N SER A 2 -14.34 31.46 0.58
CA SER A 2 -14.64 30.70 -0.64
C SER A 2 -13.45 30.72 -1.62
N TYR A 3 -13.30 29.62 -2.35
CA TYR A 3 -12.43 29.45 -3.51
C TYR A 3 -13.28 28.93 -4.67
N ASN A 4 -12.89 29.27 -5.90
CA ASN A 4 -13.59 28.88 -7.12
C ASN A 4 -13.26 27.43 -7.51
N TYR A 5 -12.01 27.01 -7.30
CA TYR A 5 -11.50 25.70 -7.69
C TYR A 5 -10.63 25.10 -6.59
N LEU A 6 -10.69 23.77 -6.42
CA LEU A 6 -9.82 22.98 -5.56
C LEU A 6 -9.04 22.01 -6.45
N PHE A 7 -7.71 22.12 -6.46
CA PHE A 7 -6.87 21.20 -7.24
C PHE A 7 -5.86 20.50 -6.35
N LYS A 8 -5.77 19.18 -6.53
CA LYS A 8 -4.78 18.33 -5.88
C LYS A 8 -3.57 18.14 -6.79
N ILE A 9 -2.42 18.66 -6.35
CA ILE A 9 -1.12 18.50 -6.99
C ILE A 9 -0.28 17.51 -6.18
N VAL A 10 0.24 16.48 -6.84
CA VAL A 10 1.13 15.48 -6.24
C VAL A 10 2.55 15.66 -6.77
N VAL A 11 3.52 15.87 -5.89
CA VAL A 11 4.93 16.08 -6.25
C VAL A 11 5.68 14.76 -6.06
N VAL A 12 6.28 14.24 -7.14
CA VAL A 12 6.94 12.91 -7.21
C VAL A 12 8.35 13.00 -7.80
N GLY A 13 9.20 12.01 -7.52
CA GLY A 13 10.61 12.01 -7.91
C GLY A 13 11.52 11.38 -6.86
N ASP A 14 12.79 11.15 -7.22
CA ASP A 14 13.80 10.47 -6.39
C ASP A 14 14.03 11.11 -5.01
N HIS A 15 14.70 10.39 -4.10
CA HIS A 15 15.14 11.00 -2.85
C HIS A 15 16.11 12.17 -3.13
N ASN A 16 16.11 13.18 -2.27
CA ASN A 16 17.03 14.33 -2.30
C ASN A 16 16.99 15.21 -3.58
N CYS A 17 16.05 15.01 -4.52
CA CYS A 17 15.80 15.98 -5.59
C CYS A 17 15.08 17.26 -5.12
N GLY A 18 14.74 17.37 -3.83
CA GLY A 18 14.30 18.62 -3.19
C GLY A 18 12.81 18.96 -3.34
N LYS A 19 11.95 17.98 -3.65
CA LYS A 19 10.46 18.12 -3.71
C LYS A 19 9.88 18.93 -2.55
N SER A 20 10.21 18.51 -1.33
CA SER A 20 9.81 19.12 -0.07
C SER A 20 10.30 20.57 0.05
N CYS A 21 11.52 20.86 -0.41
CA CYS A 21 12.09 22.20 -0.42
C CYS A 21 11.42 23.11 -1.46
N ILE A 22 11.06 22.59 -2.64
CA ILE A 22 10.27 23.31 -3.65
C ILE A 22 8.89 23.65 -3.08
N LEU A 23 8.26 22.69 -2.40
CA LEU A 23 6.96 22.87 -1.75
C LEU A 23 7.00 23.85 -0.58
N LEU A 24 8.03 23.82 0.26
CA LEU A 24 8.26 24.83 1.31
C LEU A 24 8.53 26.22 0.72
N ARG A 25 9.33 26.30 -0.35
CA ARG A 25 9.59 27.56 -1.07
C ARG A 25 8.31 28.13 -1.64
N PHE A 26 7.47 27.33 -2.29
CA PHE A 26 6.19 27.80 -2.81
C PHE A 26 5.19 28.15 -1.70
N SER A 27 4.99 27.28 -0.71
CA SER A 27 3.95 27.46 0.32
C SER A 27 4.26 28.54 1.35
N GLU A 28 5.51 28.65 1.79
CA GLU A 28 5.94 29.45 2.95
C GLU A 28 6.99 30.52 2.60
N ASN A 29 7.40 30.62 1.33
CA ASN A 29 8.55 31.43 0.88
C ASN A 29 9.84 31.19 1.69
N SER A 30 10.05 29.94 2.11
CA SER A 30 11.13 29.54 3.01
C SER A 30 11.99 28.42 2.41
N PHE A 31 13.27 28.40 2.77
CA PHE A 31 14.19 27.33 2.42
C PHE A 31 15.03 26.95 3.63
N ARG A 32 15.24 25.65 3.82
CA ARG A 32 16.04 25.06 4.91
C ARG A 32 17.08 24.12 4.32
N SER A 33 18.34 24.29 4.72
CA SER A 33 19.46 23.43 4.30
C SER A 33 19.53 22.12 5.09
N ASP A 34 18.93 22.08 6.26
CA ASP A 34 18.86 20.98 7.24
C ASP A 34 17.61 20.11 7.09
N HIS A 35 17.10 19.96 5.85
CA HIS A 35 15.85 19.25 5.60
C HIS A 35 15.99 17.72 5.74
N VAL A 36 15.36 17.16 6.78
CA VAL A 36 15.24 15.70 6.98
C VAL A 36 14.33 15.11 5.90
N SER A 37 14.73 13.98 5.30
CA SER A 37 13.95 13.34 4.22
C SER A 37 12.52 12.99 4.67
N THR A 38 11.51 13.43 3.90
CA THR A 38 10.09 13.13 4.14
C THR A 38 9.85 11.63 4.33
N LEU A 39 9.26 11.27 5.47
CA LEU A 39 8.81 9.91 5.79
C LEU A 39 7.31 9.80 5.50
N GLY A 40 6.94 9.01 4.48
CA GLY A 40 5.55 8.90 4.03
C GLY A 40 5.17 10.01 3.04
N VAL A 41 4.16 10.81 3.37
CA VAL A 41 3.67 11.92 2.54
C VAL A 41 3.30 13.10 3.45
N ASP A 42 3.78 14.30 3.12
CA ASP A 42 3.40 15.55 3.80
C ASP A 42 2.37 16.33 2.96
N PHE A 43 1.56 17.17 3.61
CA PHE A 43 0.42 17.84 3.00
C PHE A 43 0.39 19.33 3.36
N LYS A 44 0.27 20.19 2.35
CA LYS A 44 0.18 21.65 2.50
C LYS A 44 -0.97 22.22 1.67
N LEU A 45 -1.52 23.32 2.14
CA LEU A 45 -2.58 24.07 1.46
C LEU A 45 -2.08 25.49 1.14
N LYS A 46 -2.10 25.88 -0.14
CA LYS A 46 -1.88 27.28 -0.56
C LYS A 46 -3.02 27.73 -1.47
N THR A 47 -3.62 28.88 -1.15
CA THR A 47 -4.60 29.51 -2.04
C THR A 47 -3.89 30.55 -2.90
N ILE A 48 -3.98 30.42 -4.22
CA ILE A 48 -3.48 31.39 -5.18
C ILE A 48 -4.64 32.10 -5.89
N LYS A 49 -4.35 33.22 -6.55
CA LYS A 49 -5.33 33.96 -7.35
C LYS A 49 -4.84 34.04 -8.79
N ILE A 50 -5.59 33.47 -9.73
CA ILE A 50 -5.27 33.48 -11.15
C ILE A 50 -6.37 34.27 -11.87
N GLY A 51 -6.04 35.50 -12.27
CA GLY A 51 -7.01 36.44 -12.81
C GLY A 51 -8.09 36.83 -11.78
N ARG A 52 -9.33 36.39 -12.02
CA ARG A 52 -10.47 36.62 -11.11
C ARG A 52 -10.70 35.44 -10.14
N ASP A 53 -10.16 34.27 -10.44
CA ASP A 53 -10.43 33.04 -9.69
C ASP A 53 -9.48 32.88 -8.50
N LYS A 54 -10.03 32.47 -7.35
CA LYS A 54 -9.27 31.97 -6.22
C LYS A 54 -9.17 30.46 -6.33
N ILE A 55 -7.96 29.92 -6.47
CA ILE A 55 -7.71 28.49 -6.61
C ILE A 55 -7.03 27.99 -5.34
N ARG A 56 -7.62 27.01 -4.67
CA ARG A 56 -7.03 26.35 -3.50
C ARG A 56 -6.25 25.13 -4.00
N LEU A 57 -4.96 25.10 -3.71
CA LEU A 57 -4.07 24.00 -4.06
C LEU A 57 -3.83 23.12 -2.84
N GLU A 58 -4.16 21.85 -2.98
CA GLU A 58 -3.74 20.75 -2.11
C GLU A 58 -2.41 20.20 -2.64
N LEU A 59 -1.34 20.46 -1.91
CA LEU A 59 0.02 20.12 -2.29
C LEU A 59 0.48 18.89 -1.48
N TRP A 60 0.74 17.78 -2.16
CA TRP A 60 1.15 16.53 -1.55
C TRP A 60 2.63 16.23 -1.86
N ASP A 61 3.50 16.34 -0.85
CA ASP A 61 4.92 15.98 -0.94
C ASP A 61 5.09 14.49 -0.73
N THR A 62 5.51 13.74 -1.76
CA THR A 62 5.76 12.31 -1.60
C THR A 62 7.19 12.03 -1.16
N ALA A 63 7.41 11.08 -0.25
CA ALA A 63 8.76 10.56 0.01
C ALA A 63 9.42 10.12 -1.30
N GLY A 64 10.73 10.32 -1.47
CA GLY A 64 11.45 9.84 -2.66
C GLY A 64 12.07 8.45 -2.54
N MET A 65 11.79 7.72 -1.46
CA MET A 65 12.49 6.47 -1.12
C MET A 65 11.77 5.21 -1.57
N GLU A 66 12.54 4.26 -2.10
CA GLU A 66 12.05 2.99 -2.66
C GLU A 66 11.18 2.14 -1.71
N ARG A 67 11.30 2.33 -0.38
CA ARG A 67 10.55 1.55 0.62
C ARG A 67 9.08 1.96 0.77
N TYR A 68 8.68 3.15 0.30
CA TYR A 68 7.30 3.64 0.37
C TYR A 68 6.55 3.53 -0.97
N ARG A 69 7.13 2.82 -1.96
CA ARG A 69 6.57 2.61 -3.31
C ARG A 69 5.11 2.13 -3.36
N THR A 70 4.68 1.31 -2.40
CA THR A 70 3.30 0.81 -2.35
C THR A 70 2.27 1.87 -1.93
N ILE A 71 2.72 3.00 -1.35
CA ILE A 71 1.82 4.05 -0.83
C ILE A 71 1.55 5.14 -1.90
N TYR A 72 2.49 5.40 -2.82
CA TYR A 72 2.28 6.41 -3.89
C TYR A 72 1.04 6.14 -4.74
N ASN A 73 0.77 4.87 -5.03
CA ASN A 73 -0.33 4.42 -5.88
C ASN A 73 -1.71 4.92 -5.40
N SER A 74 -1.94 4.98 -4.09
CA SER A 74 -3.21 5.52 -3.53
C SER A 74 -3.34 7.04 -3.63
N TYR A 75 -2.24 7.80 -3.75
CA TYR A 75 -2.31 9.25 -3.84
C TYR A 75 -2.61 9.77 -5.25
N TYR A 76 -2.26 9.01 -6.29
CA TYR A 76 -2.51 9.39 -7.68
C TYR A 76 -4.00 9.43 -8.03
N HIS A 77 -4.85 8.54 -7.49
CA HIS A 77 -6.25 8.35 -7.92
C HIS A 77 -7.16 9.59 -7.84
N SER A 78 -6.77 10.66 -7.13
CA SER A 78 -7.48 11.96 -7.13
C SER A 78 -6.59 13.16 -7.47
N ALA A 79 -5.43 12.91 -8.07
CA ALA A 79 -4.53 13.97 -8.53
C ALA A 79 -5.11 14.69 -9.76
N HIS A 80 -5.23 16.01 -9.67
CA HIS A 80 -5.59 16.88 -10.79
C HIS A 80 -4.32 17.31 -11.55
N GLY A 81 -3.21 17.44 -10.83
CA GLY A 81 -1.89 17.73 -11.38
C GLY A 81 -0.81 16.86 -10.75
N VAL A 82 0.25 16.57 -11.50
CA VAL A 82 1.42 15.81 -11.05
C VAL A 82 2.70 16.52 -11.49
N MET A 83 3.60 16.75 -10.54
CA MET A 83 4.92 17.36 -10.79
C MET A 83 6.01 16.30 -10.63
N CYS A 84 6.71 16.02 -11.73
CA CYS A 84 7.80 15.06 -11.81
C CYS A 84 9.14 15.80 -11.62
N VAL A 85 9.71 15.73 -10.42
CA VAL A 85 10.91 16.47 -10.00
C VAL A 85 12.17 15.63 -10.10
N TYR A 86 13.20 16.17 -10.75
CA TYR A 86 14.55 15.63 -10.80
C TYR A 86 15.59 16.68 -10.36
N ASP A 87 16.84 16.26 -10.23
CA ASP A 87 17.96 17.06 -9.71
C ASP A 87 18.98 17.31 -10.82
N LEU A 88 19.18 18.58 -11.18
CA LEU A 88 20.08 19.00 -12.26
C LEU A 88 21.55 18.61 -12.01
N THR A 89 21.93 18.42 -10.75
CA THR A 89 23.28 17.99 -10.34
C THR A 89 23.48 16.46 -10.34
N ASN A 90 22.42 15.69 -10.64
CA ASN A 90 22.39 14.24 -10.49
C ASN A 90 21.70 13.52 -11.65
N GLU A 91 22.52 13.15 -12.64
CA GLU A 91 22.16 12.34 -13.82
C GLU A 91 21.29 11.10 -13.50
N LYS A 92 21.56 10.40 -12.39
CA LYS A 92 20.79 9.21 -12.01
C LYS A 92 19.32 9.55 -11.71
N SER A 93 19.04 10.73 -11.16
CA SER A 93 17.67 11.17 -10.87
C SER A 93 16.88 11.43 -12.16
N PHE A 94 17.52 11.93 -13.20
CA PHE A 94 16.92 12.16 -14.52
C PHE A 94 16.70 10.84 -15.28
N GLN A 95 17.66 9.90 -15.21
CA GLN A 95 17.46 8.55 -15.74
C GLN A 95 16.30 7.81 -15.06
N ASN A 96 16.15 7.96 -13.74
CA ASN A 96 15.02 7.41 -12.98
C ASN A 96 13.70 8.13 -13.28
N LEU A 97 13.73 9.41 -13.66
CA LEU A 97 12.55 10.15 -14.10
C LEU A 97 11.93 9.49 -15.34
N GLU A 98 12.71 9.27 -16.40
CA GLU A 98 12.26 8.62 -17.64
C GLU A 98 11.92 7.14 -17.43
N ASN A 99 12.78 6.39 -16.73
CA ASN A 99 12.65 4.94 -16.65
C ASN A 99 11.67 4.44 -15.58
N TYR A 100 11.30 5.28 -14.61
CA TYR A 100 10.41 4.89 -13.52
C TYR A 100 9.27 5.89 -13.31
N TRP A 101 9.56 7.11 -12.87
CA TRP A 101 8.51 8.04 -12.40
C TRP A 101 7.48 8.37 -13.47
N LEU A 102 7.93 8.72 -14.69
CA LEU A 102 7.04 9.02 -15.81
C LEU A 102 6.20 7.81 -16.25
N ARG A 103 6.69 6.57 -16.07
CA ARG A 103 5.88 5.36 -16.31
C ARG A 103 4.85 5.13 -15.22
N GLN A 104 5.26 5.25 -13.95
CA GLN A 104 4.34 5.07 -12.81
C GLN A 104 3.18 6.07 -12.81
N VAL A 105 3.45 7.33 -13.17
CA VAL A 105 2.40 8.35 -13.34
C VAL A 105 1.46 7.96 -14.47
N LYS A 106 1.97 7.54 -15.64
CA LYS A 106 1.13 7.09 -16.76
C LYS A 106 0.30 5.82 -16.45
N GLU A 107 0.77 4.96 -15.55
CA GLU A 107 0.08 3.74 -15.14
C GLU A 107 -1.02 3.98 -14.06
N HIS A 108 -0.87 4.97 -13.19
CA HIS A 108 -1.70 5.10 -11.97
C HIS A 108 -2.44 6.45 -11.81
N ALA A 109 -2.07 7.49 -12.54
CA ALA A 109 -2.76 8.79 -12.50
C ALA A 109 -4.02 8.80 -13.39
N PRO A 110 -5.05 9.59 -13.03
CA PRO A 110 -6.21 9.84 -13.88
C PRO A 110 -5.79 10.34 -15.27
N GLN A 111 -6.49 9.91 -16.32
CA GLN A 111 -6.16 10.26 -17.71
C GLN A 111 -6.27 11.77 -18.01
N ASN A 112 -7.01 12.52 -17.19
CA ASN A 112 -7.17 13.96 -17.27
C ASN A 112 -6.14 14.75 -16.43
N ALA A 113 -5.28 14.09 -15.65
CA ALA A 113 -4.30 14.77 -14.80
C ALA A 113 -3.26 15.55 -15.63
N VAL A 114 -2.98 16.78 -15.24
CA VAL A 114 -1.96 17.62 -15.90
C VAL A 114 -0.57 17.25 -15.38
N LEU A 115 0.37 16.99 -16.29
CA LEU A 115 1.73 16.55 -15.95
C LEU A 115 2.74 17.64 -16.26
N LEU A 116 3.60 17.97 -15.29
CA LEU A 116 4.69 18.94 -15.42
C LEU A 116 6.04 18.31 -15.03
N MET A 117 7.09 18.57 -15.81
CA MET A 117 8.46 18.20 -15.47
C MET A 117 9.19 19.36 -14.79
N VAL A 118 9.95 19.08 -13.73
CA VAL A 118 10.67 20.11 -12.95
C VAL A 118 12.10 19.67 -12.65
N GLY A 119 13.08 20.43 -13.18
CA GLY A 119 14.50 20.27 -12.85
C GLY A 119 14.87 21.21 -11.70
N ASN A 120 15.28 20.67 -10.55
CA ASN A 120 15.61 21.48 -9.36
C ASN A 120 17.11 21.66 -9.19
N LYS A 121 17.48 22.68 -8.38
CA LYS A 121 18.84 23.17 -8.11
C LYS A 121 19.48 23.95 -9.27
N ALA A 122 18.70 24.74 -9.99
CA ALA A 122 19.20 25.65 -11.03
C ALA A 122 20.24 26.68 -10.50
N ASP A 123 20.34 26.87 -9.18
CA ASP A 123 21.39 27.68 -8.54
C ASP A 123 22.78 27.02 -8.49
N LEU A 124 22.89 25.73 -8.83
CA LEU A 124 24.15 24.97 -8.82
C LEU A 124 24.62 24.64 -10.25
N ASP A 125 24.59 25.63 -11.14
CA ASP A 125 24.91 25.46 -12.57
C ASP A 125 26.34 24.91 -12.81
N ALA A 126 27.31 25.28 -11.96
CA ALA A 126 28.67 24.74 -12.00
C ALA A 126 28.77 23.23 -11.65
N GLU A 127 27.73 22.64 -11.06
CA GLU A 127 27.63 21.20 -10.76
C GLU A 127 26.59 20.47 -11.64
N ARG A 128 26.07 21.15 -12.67
CA ARG A 128 25.09 20.62 -13.62
C ARG A 128 25.60 19.35 -14.31
N LYS A 129 24.72 18.35 -14.41
CA LYS A 129 24.93 17.09 -15.16
C LYS A 129 23.81 16.78 -16.14
N VAL A 130 22.73 17.55 -16.10
CA VAL A 130 21.58 17.43 -17.00
C VAL A 130 21.39 18.76 -17.73
N ASP A 131 21.60 18.72 -19.03
CA ASP A 131 21.44 19.88 -19.92
C ASP A 131 19.96 20.14 -20.21
N PHE A 132 19.59 21.41 -20.31
CA PHE A 132 18.20 21.82 -20.57
C PHE A 132 17.67 21.21 -21.87
N ASP A 133 18.42 21.30 -22.98
CA ASP A 133 18.05 20.74 -24.29
C ASP A 133 17.69 19.25 -24.20
N ARG A 134 18.40 18.47 -23.38
CA ARG A 134 18.15 17.04 -23.21
C ARG A 134 16.86 16.78 -22.44
N ALA A 135 16.58 17.58 -21.42
CA ALA A 135 15.34 17.50 -20.65
C ALA A 135 14.14 18.03 -21.45
N GLU A 136 14.33 19.07 -22.24
CA GLU A 136 13.33 19.65 -23.14
C GLU A 136 12.97 18.69 -24.30
N ASN A 137 13.95 17.99 -24.89
CA ASN A 137 13.69 16.93 -25.87
C ASN A 137 12.86 15.78 -25.28
N LEU A 138 13.09 15.39 -24.02
CA LEU A 138 12.27 14.40 -23.33
C LEU A 138 10.85 14.93 -23.05
N ALA A 139 10.72 16.20 -22.66
CA ALA A 139 9.45 16.87 -22.42
C ALA A 139 8.61 16.96 -23.71
N LYS A 140 9.22 17.38 -24.83
CA LYS A 140 8.62 17.40 -26.18
C LYS A 140 8.17 16.01 -26.65
N LYS A 141 8.99 14.97 -26.44
CA LYS A 141 8.67 13.56 -26.76
C LYS A 141 7.46 13.03 -25.97
N ILE A 142 7.18 13.59 -24.79
CA ILE A 142 6.09 13.16 -23.90
C ILE A 142 4.87 14.08 -23.99
N GLY A 143 5.02 15.31 -24.51
CA GLY A 143 3.96 16.31 -24.64
C GLY A 143 3.62 17.02 -23.32
N VAL A 144 4.66 17.36 -22.55
CA VAL A 144 4.54 18.00 -21.23
C VAL A 144 5.44 19.22 -21.13
N SER A 145 5.01 20.23 -20.36
CA SER A 145 5.82 21.42 -20.09
C SER A 145 6.96 21.10 -19.11
N ILE A 146 8.02 21.89 -19.15
CA ILE A 146 9.20 21.75 -18.30
C ILE A 146 9.62 23.11 -17.70
N TYR A 147 9.99 23.10 -16.42
CA TYR A 147 10.62 24.25 -15.74
C TYR A 147 11.93 23.84 -15.07
N GLU A 148 12.94 24.68 -15.14
CA GLU A 148 14.08 24.65 -14.21
C GLU A 148 13.83 25.60 -13.05
N VAL A 149 14.01 25.12 -11.83
CA VAL A 149 13.69 25.85 -10.59
C VAL A 149 14.85 25.77 -9.59
N SER A 150 14.88 26.71 -8.65
CA SER A 150 15.72 26.58 -7.46
C SER A 150 14.89 26.81 -6.21
N ALA A 151 14.68 25.75 -5.44
CA ALA A 151 14.10 25.86 -4.10
C ALA A 151 14.89 26.80 -3.18
N LYS A 152 16.21 26.92 -3.37
CA LYS A 152 17.10 27.75 -2.55
C LYS A 152 16.88 29.24 -2.82
N THR A 153 16.93 29.66 -4.08
CA THR A 153 16.83 31.10 -4.46
C THR A 153 15.40 31.54 -4.74
N GLY A 154 14.48 30.62 -5.02
CA GLY A 154 13.10 30.88 -5.41
C GLY A 154 12.85 30.94 -6.93
N ILE A 155 13.90 30.86 -7.76
CA ILE A 155 13.81 30.95 -9.23
C ILE A 155 12.76 29.98 -9.76
N ASN A 156 11.81 30.51 -10.53
CA ASN A 156 10.70 29.83 -11.23
C ASN A 156 9.81 28.93 -10.35
N CYS A 157 9.92 28.99 -9.01
CA CYS A 157 9.14 28.14 -8.12
C CYS A 157 7.66 28.51 -8.15
N ASP A 158 7.29 29.78 -8.01
CA ASP A 158 5.88 30.19 -8.06
C ASP A 158 5.29 29.99 -9.47
N ASP A 159 6.04 30.33 -10.52
CA ASP A 159 5.58 30.24 -11.91
C ASP A 159 5.22 28.80 -12.31
N ALA A 160 6.04 27.81 -11.94
CA ALA A 160 5.77 26.40 -12.21
C ALA A 160 4.44 25.89 -11.60
N PHE A 161 4.07 26.34 -10.40
CA PHE A 161 2.79 25.97 -9.78
C PHE A 161 1.61 26.81 -10.31
N VAL A 162 1.83 28.08 -10.64
CA VAL A 162 0.81 28.98 -11.21
C VAL A 162 0.43 28.51 -12.62
N GLU A 163 1.41 28.14 -13.44
CA GLU A 163 1.18 27.58 -14.78
C GLU A 163 0.40 26.26 -14.70
N LEU A 164 0.85 25.32 -13.86
CA LEU A 164 0.15 24.05 -13.65
C LEU A 164 -1.31 24.26 -13.19
N ALA A 165 -1.55 25.22 -12.29
CA ALA A 165 -2.90 25.56 -11.84
C ALA A 165 -3.75 26.26 -12.91
N THR A 166 -3.12 27.04 -13.80
CA THR A 166 -3.78 27.69 -14.94
C THR A 166 -4.24 26.65 -15.95
N VAL A 167 -3.35 25.73 -16.36
CA VAL A 167 -3.69 24.62 -17.28
C VAL A 167 -4.78 23.71 -16.70
N MET A 168 -4.74 23.39 -15.40
CA MET A 168 -5.80 22.61 -14.74
C MET A 168 -7.15 23.32 -14.78
N ARG A 169 -7.19 24.65 -14.53
CA ARG A 169 -8.42 25.45 -14.63
C ARG A 169 -8.95 25.45 -16.06
N ASP A 170 -8.09 25.70 -17.04
CA ASP A 170 -8.50 25.91 -18.43
C ASP A 170 -9.00 24.62 -19.07
N ARG A 171 -8.39 23.47 -18.73
CA ARG A 171 -8.92 22.14 -19.09
C ARG A 171 -10.30 21.87 -18.46
N LEU A 172 -10.50 22.24 -17.19
CA LEU A 172 -11.78 22.08 -16.51
C LEU A 172 -12.87 22.92 -17.20
N LEU A 173 -12.57 24.17 -17.51
CA LEU A 173 -13.46 25.08 -18.24
C LEU A 173 -13.79 24.55 -19.65
N SER A 174 -12.81 24.04 -20.41
CA SER A 174 -13.08 23.43 -21.72
C SER A 174 -13.95 22.16 -21.63
N SER A 175 -13.76 21.35 -20.58
CA SER A 175 -14.58 20.14 -20.38
C SER A 175 -16.03 20.45 -20.03
N ALA A 176 -16.29 21.58 -19.38
CA ALA A 176 -17.64 22.06 -19.05
C ALA A 176 -18.35 22.78 -20.22
N LEU A 177 -17.63 23.11 -21.30
CA LEU A 177 -18.21 23.70 -22.51
C LEU A 177 -18.54 22.65 -23.59
N ASN A 178 -17.88 21.49 -23.55
CA ASN A 178 -18.08 20.40 -24.52
C ASN A 178 -19.17 19.38 -24.10
N SER A 179 -19.84 19.58 -22.95
CA SER A 179 -20.91 18.68 -22.49
C SER A 179 -22.29 18.94 -23.12
N ASP A 180 -22.42 19.98 -23.95
CA ASP A 180 -23.66 20.39 -24.60
C ASP A 180 -23.72 20.01 -26.11
N SER A 181 -22.83 19.14 -26.59
CA SER A 181 -22.82 18.66 -27.99
C SER A 181 -22.45 17.18 -28.10
N ASP A 182 -23.39 16.36 -28.60
CA ASP A 182 -23.25 14.90 -28.72
C ASP A 182 -22.37 14.43 -29.89
N GLU A 183 -21.66 13.33 -29.60
CA GLU A 183 -21.04 12.30 -30.46
C GLU A 183 -19.89 12.59 -31.47
N SER A 184 -18.99 11.59 -31.49
CA SER A 184 -18.01 11.21 -32.52
C SER A 184 -16.78 12.11 -32.77
N ASP A 185 -15.66 11.79 -32.11
CA ASP A 185 -14.58 11.06 -32.80
C ASP A 185 -13.58 10.38 -31.83
N HIS A 186 -12.95 9.29 -32.28
CA HIS A 186 -11.96 8.54 -31.49
C HIS A 186 -10.51 8.82 -31.93
N LEU A 187 -9.60 8.73 -30.96
CA LEU A 187 -8.12 8.66 -31.05
C LEU A 187 -7.30 9.97 -31.20
N SER A 188 -6.20 10.01 -30.43
CA SER A 188 -5.04 10.93 -30.45
C SER A 188 -5.16 12.34 -29.82
N SER A 189 -5.04 12.43 -28.48
CA SER A 189 -4.42 13.59 -27.78
C SER A 189 -4.31 13.43 -26.25
N ALA A 190 -3.86 12.27 -25.74
CA ALA A 190 -3.75 12.06 -24.28
C ALA A 190 -2.69 12.95 -23.56
N PHE A 191 -1.80 13.62 -24.31
CA PHE A 191 -0.70 14.43 -23.76
C PHE A 191 -0.35 15.62 -24.68
N HIS A 192 -1.29 16.54 -24.97
CA HIS A 192 -0.92 17.81 -25.60
C HIS A 192 -1.31 19.02 -24.73
N ILE A 193 -0.39 19.98 -24.70
CA ILE A 193 -0.56 21.38 -24.32
C ILE A 193 0.29 22.16 -25.33
N ASP A 194 -0.27 23.14 -26.01
CA ASP A 194 0.51 24.06 -26.84
C ASP A 194 1.10 25.16 -25.97
N GLY A 195 2.43 25.26 -25.92
CA GLY A 195 3.10 26.23 -25.05
C GLY A 195 4.60 25.99 -24.92
N VAL A 196 5.37 26.39 -25.94
CA VAL A 196 6.84 26.56 -25.80
C VAL A 196 7.10 28.03 -25.45
N ILE A 197 7.50 28.29 -24.21
CA ILE A 197 8.09 29.58 -23.84
C ILE A 197 9.60 29.47 -24.09
N SER A 198 10.13 30.28 -25.00
CA SER A 198 11.56 30.46 -25.22
C SER A 198 11.93 31.91 -24.90
N ASP A 199 12.91 32.08 -24.02
CA ASP A 199 13.37 33.39 -23.56
C ASP A 199 14.28 34.07 -24.59
N GLU A 200 13.69 34.84 -25.51
CA GLU A 200 14.39 35.88 -26.28
C GLU A 200 13.77 37.26 -26.03
N LYS A 201 14.01 37.85 -24.85
CA LYS A 201 13.76 39.29 -24.63
C LYS A 201 14.51 39.95 -23.47
N LEU A 202 15.82 39.72 -23.39
CA LEU A 202 16.67 40.45 -22.45
C LEU A 202 18.05 40.82 -23.01
N LEU A 203 18.10 41.48 -24.19
CA LEU A 203 19.25 42.31 -24.64
C LEU A 203 18.87 43.24 -25.82
N HIS A 204 19.01 44.56 -25.58
CA HIS A 204 19.11 45.71 -26.52
C HIS A 204 18.24 45.86 -27.81
N GLY A 205 17.47 46.96 -27.86
CA GLY A 205 17.84 48.08 -28.75
C GLY A 205 16.91 48.53 -29.92
N ARG A 206 16.29 49.72 -29.74
CA ARG A 206 15.85 50.72 -30.77
C ARG A 206 14.79 50.37 -31.85
N LEU A 207 13.75 51.23 -31.89
CA LEU A 207 12.96 51.69 -33.08
C LEU A 207 12.14 50.61 -33.85
N SER A 208 10.94 50.85 -34.41
CA SER A 208 10.07 52.04 -34.51
C SER A 208 8.61 51.66 -34.86
N ASN A 209 7.67 52.58 -34.61
CA ASN A 209 6.27 52.69 -35.09
C ASN A 209 5.77 51.77 -36.24
N HIS A 210 4.59 51.16 -36.09
CA HIS A 210 3.35 51.54 -36.83
C HIS A 210 2.08 50.75 -36.43
N LEU A 211 0.89 51.36 -36.63
CA LEU A 211 -0.50 50.82 -36.57
C LEU A 211 -0.92 50.12 -35.26
N LEU A 212 -1.93 50.54 -34.48
CA LEU A 212 -3.14 51.37 -34.69
C LEU A 212 -4.22 50.77 -35.61
N CYS A 213 -5.47 50.78 -35.11
CA CYS A 213 -6.74 50.41 -35.76
C CYS A 213 -6.96 48.92 -36.08
N ASP A 214 -7.69 48.21 -35.22
CA ASP A 214 -9.12 47.93 -35.49
C ASP A 214 -9.83 47.31 -34.25
N ILE A 215 -11.15 47.10 -34.35
CA ILE A 215 -12.05 46.56 -33.32
C ILE A 215 -12.45 47.57 -32.22
N LEU A 216 -13.02 48.69 -32.66
CA LEU A 216 -14.23 49.24 -32.04
C LEU A 216 -15.46 48.88 -32.90
N ASN A 217 -16.62 48.72 -32.26
CA ASN A 217 -17.94 48.36 -32.82
C ASN A 217 -18.10 46.87 -33.21
N LYS A 218 -19.04 46.09 -32.64
CA LYS A 218 -20.49 46.38 -32.56
C LYS A 218 -21.20 45.66 -31.40
N GLN A 219 -22.21 46.32 -30.85
CA GLN A 219 -23.22 45.72 -29.96
C GLN A 219 -24.27 44.91 -30.75
N LYS A 220 -24.91 43.91 -30.13
CA LYS A 220 -26.36 43.61 -30.25
C LYS A 220 -26.83 42.55 -29.24
N LYS A 221 -27.91 42.87 -28.50
CA LYS A 221 -28.89 41.89 -27.92
C LYS A 221 -30.06 41.75 -28.92
N PRO A 222 -30.70 40.57 -29.06
CA PRO A 222 -31.93 40.22 -28.32
C PRO A 222 -31.95 38.70 -27.94
N LYS A 223 -32.96 38.05 -27.31
CA LYS A 223 -34.20 38.40 -26.57
C LYS A 223 -34.52 37.24 -25.59
N CYS A 224 -35.62 37.29 -24.83
CA CYS A 224 -36.30 36.11 -24.28
C CYS A 224 -37.56 35.77 -25.11
N SER A 225 -38.01 34.51 -25.02
CA SER A 225 -39.38 34.08 -25.29
C SER A 225 -39.81 33.08 -24.21
N GLU A 226 -40.98 33.32 -23.63
CA GLU A 226 -41.72 32.36 -22.81
C GLU A 226 -42.45 31.39 -23.76
N ASP A 227 -42.42 30.09 -23.48
CA ASP A 227 -43.51 29.11 -23.72
C ASP A 227 -42.95 27.68 -23.57
N GLU A 228 -43.28 27.02 -22.44
CA GLU A 228 -43.70 25.60 -22.38
C GLU A 228 -43.95 25.18 -20.91
N GLN A 229 -45.15 25.49 -20.41
CA GLN A 229 -45.72 24.74 -19.30
C GLN A 229 -46.56 23.57 -19.84
N ARG A 230 -46.15 22.31 -19.60
CA ARG A 230 -47.06 21.23 -19.15
C ARG A 230 -46.41 19.86 -18.90
N GLU A 231 -47.01 19.15 -17.94
CA GLU A 231 -47.07 17.68 -17.79
C GLU A 231 -45.83 16.86 -17.40
N ARG A 232 -45.65 16.72 -16.07
CA ARG A 232 -45.58 15.48 -15.25
C ARG A 232 -44.80 15.79 -13.97
N GLY A 233 -45.16 15.33 -12.78
CA GLY A 233 -46.20 14.40 -12.34
C GLY A 233 -45.76 13.87 -10.97
N GLU A 234 -46.60 14.02 -9.94
CA GLU A 234 -46.17 13.94 -8.52
C GLU A 234 -45.57 12.57 -8.12
N ARG A 235 -44.50 12.60 -7.33
CA ARG A 235 -44.08 11.51 -6.43
C ARG A 235 -43.70 12.10 -5.07
N PRO A 236 -44.05 11.44 -3.95
CA PRO A 236 -43.68 11.93 -2.63
C PRO A 236 -42.21 11.62 -2.32
N GLU A 237 -41.37 12.66 -2.21
CA GLU A 237 -40.04 12.51 -1.62
C GLU A 237 -40.14 12.43 -0.09
N ILE A 238 -39.54 11.40 0.48
CA ILE A 238 -39.36 11.27 1.93
C ILE A 238 -38.15 12.13 2.31
N ILE A 239 -38.41 13.37 2.72
CA ILE A 239 -37.38 14.29 3.20
C ILE A 239 -37.12 14.05 4.69
N LEU A 240 -35.92 13.58 5.01
CA LEU A 240 -35.26 13.82 6.31
C LEU A 240 -33.79 14.18 6.05
N PRO A 241 -33.17 15.01 6.91
CA PRO A 241 -32.27 16.04 6.42
C PRO A 241 -30.84 15.58 6.15
N ALA A 242 -30.35 15.90 4.95
CA ALA A 242 -28.93 16.08 4.71
C ALA A 242 -28.47 17.38 5.41
N VAL A 243 -27.93 17.27 6.63
CA VAL A 243 -27.24 18.40 7.28
C VAL A 243 -25.86 18.56 6.66
N CYS A 244 -25.84 19.16 5.47
CA CYS A 244 -24.65 19.76 4.90
C CYS A 244 -24.60 21.22 5.36
N LEU A 245 -23.85 21.52 6.41
CA LEU A 245 -23.61 22.89 6.86
C LEU A 245 -22.26 23.42 6.35
N SER A 246 -22.23 23.75 5.07
CA SER A 246 -21.41 24.87 4.61
C SER A 246 -22.02 26.17 5.14
N MET A 247 -21.47 26.75 6.21
CA MET A 247 -21.93 28.06 6.67
C MET A 247 -21.41 29.18 5.76
N ASN A 248 -22.36 29.84 5.09
CA ASN A 248 -22.16 31.16 4.51
C ASN A 248 -21.93 32.18 5.64
N PHE A 249 -20.88 32.97 5.52
CA PHE A 249 -20.88 34.34 6.06
C PHE A 249 -21.37 35.25 4.94
N GLN A 250 -22.55 35.85 5.12
CA GLN A 250 -22.98 36.96 4.27
C GLN A 250 -22.51 38.28 4.87
N ASN A 251 -21.74 39.00 4.04
CA ASN A 251 -21.87 40.43 3.80
C ASN A 251 -21.54 41.41 4.95
N ASP A 252 -20.30 41.91 4.87
CA ASP A 252 -20.00 43.34 4.57
C ASP A 252 -21.22 44.10 4.00
N ASP A 253 -21.48 45.38 4.25
CA ASP A 253 -20.56 46.51 4.40
C ASP A 253 -21.38 47.76 4.77
N GLN A 254 -20.75 48.82 5.26
CA GLN A 254 -20.98 50.21 4.79
C GLN A 254 -20.15 51.21 5.61
N LEU A 255 -18.94 51.48 5.13
CA LEU A 255 -18.21 52.71 5.43
C LEU A 255 -18.17 53.57 4.16
N GLN A 256 -18.94 54.67 4.16
CA GLN A 256 -18.87 55.66 3.10
C GLN A 256 -17.55 56.43 3.18
N ILE A 257 -16.90 56.65 2.03
CA ILE A 257 -15.71 57.51 1.90
C ILE A 257 -16.17 58.92 1.51
N PRO A 258 -15.73 59.96 2.23
CA PRO A 258 -15.61 61.30 1.67
C PRO A 258 -14.15 61.83 1.68
N SER A 259 -13.80 62.42 0.55
CA SER A 259 -12.71 63.37 0.22
C SER A 259 -11.73 63.88 1.30
N VAL A 260 -10.46 63.95 0.88
CA VAL A 260 -9.27 64.51 1.56
C VAL A 260 -9.33 66.04 1.77
N SER A 261 -8.84 66.51 2.92
CA SER A 261 -8.01 67.74 3.02
C SER A 261 -7.05 67.66 4.22
N PRO A 262 -5.87 68.33 4.21
CA PRO A 262 -4.78 68.03 5.14
C PRO A 262 -4.60 69.04 6.29
N SER A 263 -4.31 68.57 7.50
CA SER A 263 -3.66 69.40 8.53
C SER A 263 -2.93 68.58 9.60
N ASN A 264 -1.62 68.85 9.72
CA ASN A 264 -0.69 68.66 10.85
C ASN A 264 -1.16 67.92 12.12
N SER A 265 -0.42 66.90 12.54
CA SER A 265 0.65 67.10 13.57
C SER A 265 1.39 65.80 13.88
N LEU A 266 2.62 65.93 14.40
CA LEU A 266 3.51 64.83 14.74
C LEU A 266 3.16 64.20 16.10
N THR A 267 2.98 62.89 16.13
CA THR A 267 3.45 62.04 17.24
C THR A 267 3.83 60.65 16.71
N MET A 268 5.07 60.22 16.94
CA MET A 268 5.42 58.81 16.84
C MET A 268 4.91 58.10 18.10
N SER A 269 3.98 57.15 17.97
CA SER A 269 3.60 56.25 19.06
C SER A 269 3.91 54.80 18.71
N ALA A 270 4.68 54.18 19.61
CA ALA A 270 4.88 52.75 19.86
C ALA A 270 4.61 51.72 18.74
N ALA A 271 5.64 50.93 18.41
CA ALA A 271 5.46 49.66 17.71
C ALA A 271 4.50 48.75 18.48
N VAL A 272 3.53 48.15 17.77
CA VAL A 272 2.56 47.21 18.34
C VAL A 272 3.29 45.94 18.77
N THR A 273 3.37 45.72 20.09
CA THR A 273 3.82 44.43 20.64
C THR A 273 2.83 43.32 20.24
N PRO A 274 3.29 42.13 19.81
CA PRO A 274 2.40 40.99 19.63
C PRO A 274 1.65 40.71 20.94
N ASN A 275 0.34 40.47 20.85
CA ASN A 275 -0.41 39.99 22.01
C ASN A 275 0.17 38.63 22.45
N ALA A 276 0.44 38.45 23.75
CA ALA A 276 1.11 37.28 24.29
C ALA A 276 0.35 35.98 23.98
N ASP A 277 -0.98 36.03 23.91
CA ASP A 277 -1.84 34.89 23.51
C ASP A 277 -1.55 34.44 22.07
N SER A 278 -1.33 35.40 21.17
CA SER A 278 -1.03 35.14 19.76
C SER A 278 0.38 34.58 19.58
N GLU A 279 1.35 35.11 20.34
CA GLU A 279 2.74 34.63 20.39
C GLU A 279 2.78 33.19 20.93
N ALA A 280 2.10 32.91 22.06
CA ALA A 280 2.02 31.58 22.65
C ALA A 280 1.33 30.56 21.73
N ARG A 281 0.24 30.94 21.06
CA ARG A 281 -0.45 30.10 20.06
C ARG A 281 0.44 29.79 18.86
N GLN A 282 1.20 30.77 18.34
CA GLN A 282 2.18 30.51 17.28
C GLN A 282 3.28 29.54 17.76
N CYS A 283 3.81 29.72 18.97
CA CYS A 283 4.76 28.78 19.55
C CYS A 283 4.18 27.36 19.62
N ALA A 284 2.90 27.22 20.01
CA ALA A 284 2.22 25.94 20.08
C ALA A 284 1.95 25.31 18.70
N GLN A 285 1.67 26.10 17.67
CA GLN A 285 1.48 25.65 16.29
C GLN A 285 2.80 25.23 15.61
N PHE A 286 3.88 26.00 15.80
CA PHE A 286 5.15 25.81 15.09
C PHE A 286 6.19 24.97 15.86
N GLY A 287 6.03 24.80 17.17
CA GLY A 287 6.95 24.00 17.99
C GLY A 287 8.04 24.79 18.71
N ASP A 288 7.88 26.11 18.93
CA ASP A 288 8.86 26.90 19.69
C ASP A 288 8.71 26.68 21.20
N VAL A 289 9.30 25.58 21.67
CA VAL A 289 9.38 25.22 23.10
C VAL A 289 10.11 26.29 23.92
N GLY A 290 11.12 26.96 23.34
CA GLY A 290 11.97 27.91 24.05
C GLY A 290 11.27 29.23 24.37
N THR A 291 10.55 29.79 23.40
CA THR A 291 9.74 31.00 23.61
C THR A 291 8.51 30.70 24.44
N LEU A 292 7.79 29.60 24.19
CA LEU A 292 6.63 29.23 25.01
C LEU A 292 7.01 29.02 26.49
N ARG A 293 8.15 28.36 26.75
CA ARG A 293 8.67 28.19 28.12
C ARG A 293 8.89 29.54 28.82
N ARG A 294 9.52 30.51 28.14
CA ARG A 294 9.72 31.87 28.68
C ARG A 294 8.40 32.61 28.95
N LEU A 295 7.40 32.45 28.09
CA LEU A 295 6.07 33.07 28.28
C LEU A 295 5.33 32.48 29.50
N LEU A 296 5.39 31.16 29.66
CA LEU A 296 4.80 30.45 30.80
C LEU A 296 5.55 30.74 32.11
N ASP A 297 6.90 30.67 32.10
CA ASP A 297 7.74 30.94 33.28
C ASP A 297 7.65 32.40 33.74
N GLY A 298 7.52 33.34 32.80
CA GLY A 298 7.31 34.75 33.10
C GLY A 298 5.88 35.10 33.53
N GLY A 299 4.97 34.12 33.67
CA GLY A 299 3.57 34.34 34.04
C GLY A 299 2.78 35.19 33.03
N ARG A 300 3.29 35.38 31.80
CA ARG A 300 2.66 36.21 30.76
C ARG A 300 1.48 35.51 30.08
N ILE A 301 1.44 34.18 30.15
CA ILE A 301 0.38 33.35 29.59
C ILE A 301 0.12 32.15 30.52
N SER A 302 -1.14 31.71 30.60
CA SER A 302 -1.50 30.45 31.28
C SER A 302 -1.32 29.26 30.34
N ALA A 303 -0.94 28.09 30.86
CA ALA A 303 -0.97 26.84 30.08
C ALA A 303 -2.39 26.45 29.63
N ASN A 304 -3.41 27.00 30.31
CA ASN A 304 -4.84 26.88 29.98
C ASN A 304 -5.39 28.08 29.19
N ALA A 305 -4.53 28.93 28.62
CA ALA A 305 -4.99 29.99 27.72
C ALA A 305 -5.69 29.40 26.49
N VAL A 306 -6.79 30.04 26.11
CA VAL A 306 -7.61 29.73 24.93
C VAL A 306 -7.60 30.91 23.97
N ASP A 307 -7.88 30.67 22.70
CA ASP A 307 -8.13 31.72 21.72
C ASP A 307 -9.63 32.04 21.57
N GLN A 308 -10.00 32.74 20.50
CA GLN A 308 -11.37 33.18 20.22
C GLN A 308 -12.34 32.04 19.90
N ASP A 309 -11.84 30.85 19.54
CA ASP A 309 -12.62 29.65 19.26
C ASP A 309 -12.60 28.68 20.48
N ASP A 310 -12.31 29.18 21.68
CA ASP A 310 -12.06 28.41 22.91
C ASP A 310 -10.96 27.32 22.76
N CYS A 311 -10.10 27.42 21.74
CA CYS A 311 -9.07 26.41 21.47
C CYS A 311 -7.86 26.65 22.38
N SER A 312 -7.64 25.75 23.34
CA SER A 312 -6.47 25.82 24.22
C SER A 312 -5.15 25.64 23.46
N LEU A 313 -4.04 26.14 24.02
CA LEU A 313 -2.70 25.93 23.47
C LEU A 313 -2.38 24.44 23.21
N LEU A 314 -2.94 23.53 24.03
CA LEU A 314 -2.76 22.09 23.88
C LEU A 314 -3.48 21.51 22.65
N HIS A 315 -4.62 22.08 22.22
CA HIS A 315 -5.27 21.73 20.96
C HIS A 315 -4.34 22.03 19.77
N TRP A 316 -3.74 23.23 19.75
CA TRP A 316 -2.82 23.66 18.71
C TRP A 316 -1.53 22.83 18.67
N ALA A 317 -0.99 22.47 19.84
CA ALA A 317 0.13 21.53 19.92
C ALA A 317 -0.25 20.14 19.40
N ALA A 318 -1.45 19.65 19.74
CA ALA A 318 -1.92 18.32 19.40
C ALA A 318 -2.13 18.12 17.88
N ILE A 319 -2.86 19.03 17.22
CA ILE A 319 -3.12 18.95 15.77
C ILE A 319 -1.86 19.11 14.91
N ASN A 320 -0.85 19.83 15.41
CA ASN A 320 0.44 20.02 14.74
C ASN A 320 1.54 19.03 15.20
N ASN A 321 1.19 18.00 15.98
CA ASN A 321 2.10 16.98 16.50
C ASN A 321 3.34 17.55 17.24
N ARG A 322 3.19 18.67 17.96
CA ARG A 322 4.27 19.30 18.72
C ARG A 322 4.43 18.64 20.08
N VAL A 323 4.92 17.39 20.10
CA VAL A 323 4.99 16.54 21.31
C VAL A 323 5.73 17.24 22.48
N GLU A 324 6.85 17.91 22.22
CA GLU A 324 7.61 18.62 23.26
C GLU A 324 6.90 19.85 23.83
N VAL A 325 6.16 20.58 22.97
CA VAL A 325 5.28 21.68 23.39
C VAL A 325 4.12 21.15 24.23
N ALA A 326 3.47 20.07 23.79
CA ALA A 326 2.38 19.45 24.52
C ALA A 326 2.84 18.94 25.90
N GLN A 327 4.02 18.31 25.98
CA GLN A 327 4.62 17.92 27.27
C GLN A 327 4.85 19.15 28.15
N LEU A 328 5.48 20.21 27.64
CA LEU A 328 5.67 21.46 28.38
C LEU A 328 4.35 22.07 28.87
N LEU A 329 3.28 22.06 28.08
CA LEU A 329 1.97 22.57 28.50
C LEU A 329 1.37 21.71 29.62
N ILE A 330 1.46 20.39 29.52
CA ILE A 330 0.97 19.44 30.52
C ILE A 330 1.76 19.57 31.83
N ASP A 331 3.10 19.68 31.76
CA ASP A 331 3.98 19.93 32.91
C ASP A 331 3.64 21.23 33.66
N ARG A 332 2.92 22.15 32.99
CA ARG A 332 2.45 23.44 33.54
C ARG A 332 0.96 23.46 33.84
N GLY A 333 0.34 22.28 33.94
CA GLY A 333 -1.05 22.12 34.37
C GLY A 333 -2.08 22.46 33.29
N ALA A 334 -1.74 22.35 32.01
CA ALA A 334 -2.74 22.38 30.94
C ALA A 334 -3.76 21.24 31.12
N ASN A 335 -5.04 21.57 31.02
CA ASN A 335 -6.12 20.60 31.04
C ASN A 335 -6.05 19.74 29.76
N VAL A 336 -5.60 18.49 29.92
CA VAL A 336 -5.53 17.47 28.87
C VAL A 336 -6.90 17.20 28.24
N ASN A 337 -7.96 17.38 29.05
CA ASN A 337 -9.36 17.22 28.69
C ASN A 337 -10.06 18.57 28.44
N ALA A 338 -9.31 19.61 28.07
CA ALA A 338 -9.90 20.87 27.64
C ALA A 338 -10.86 20.62 26.45
N ILE A 339 -12.01 21.29 26.46
CA ILE A 339 -12.98 21.28 25.38
C ILE A 339 -12.82 22.60 24.62
N GLY A 340 -12.70 22.55 23.29
CA GLY A 340 -12.49 23.73 22.47
C GLY A 340 -12.85 23.53 20.99
N GLY A 341 -12.95 24.65 20.29
CA GLY A 341 -13.31 24.72 18.87
C GLY A 341 -14.81 24.51 18.61
N VAL A 342 -15.22 24.80 17.37
CA VAL A 342 -16.61 24.72 16.90
C VAL A 342 -17.27 23.34 17.13
N LEU A 343 -16.46 22.27 17.19
CA LEU A 343 -16.93 20.90 17.42
C LEU A 343 -16.92 20.49 18.92
N ALA A 344 -16.62 21.39 19.85
CA ALA A 344 -16.40 21.10 21.28
C ALA A 344 -15.56 19.83 21.48
N SER A 345 -14.46 19.74 20.73
CA SER A 345 -13.56 18.59 20.74
C SER A 345 -12.52 18.74 21.84
N THR A 346 -11.72 17.69 22.05
CA THR A 346 -10.56 17.75 22.95
C THR A 346 -9.25 17.58 22.18
N PRO A 347 -8.08 17.89 22.77
CA PRO A 347 -6.78 17.69 22.10
C PRO A 347 -6.58 16.25 21.60
N LEU A 348 -7.14 15.26 22.31
CA LEU A 348 -7.10 13.85 21.91
C LEU A 348 -7.88 13.59 20.61
N HIS A 349 -9.05 14.19 20.44
CA HIS A 349 -9.84 14.12 19.21
C HIS A 349 -9.07 14.72 18.02
N TRP A 350 -8.41 15.86 18.23
CA TRP A 350 -7.61 16.54 17.20
C TRP A 350 -6.36 15.74 16.81
N ALA A 351 -5.63 15.16 17.79
CA ALA A 351 -4.50 14.27 17.53
C ALA A 351 -4.93 12.99 16.79
N ALA A 352 -6.09 12.43 17.16
CA ALA A 352 -6.62 11.22 16.56
C ALA A 352 -7.05 11.42 15.10
N ARG A 353 -7.68 12.56 14.78
CA ARG A 353 -8.08 12.94 13.42
C ARG A 353 -6.94 12.94 12.41
N HIS A 354 -5.76 13.37 12.84
CA HIS A 354 -4.57 13.49 11.99
C HIS A 354 -3.62 12.29 12.08
N GLY A 355 -3.97 11.25 12.86
CA GLY A 355 -3.15 10.04 12.96
C GLY A 355 -1.89 10.19 13.82
N HIS A 356 -1.80 11.20 14.67
CA HIS A 356 -0.59 11.55 15.44
C HIS A 356 -0.37 10.61 16.64
N GLY A 357 0.00 9.35 16.37
CA GLY A 357 0.11 8.29 17.39
C GLY A 357 0.94 8.66 18.62
N ARG A 358 2.09 9.33 18.46
CA ARG A 358 2.91 9.77 19.60
C ARG A 358 2.26 10.87 20.44
N MET A 359 1.50 11.77 19.82
CA MET A 359 0.71 12.79 20.52
C MET A 359 -0.47 12.15 21.26
N VAL A 360 -1.20 11.24 20.60
CA VAL A 360 -2.27 10.45 21.22
C VAL A 360 -1.73 9.73 22.47
N ALA A 361 -0.60 9.04 22.35
CA ALA A 361 0.04 8.34 23.45
C ALA A 361 0.45 9.27 24.60
N LEU A 362 1.04 10.44 24.30
CA LEU A 362 1.35 11.46 25.30
C LEU A 362 0.10 11.91 26.07
N LEU A 363 -0.98 12.23 25.36
CA LEU A 363 -2.23 12.71 25.97
C LEU A 363 -2.87 11.61 26.84
N VAL A 364 -3.00 10.40 26.29
CA VAL A 364 -3.57 9.23 26.99
C VAL A 364 -2.80 8.90 28.27
N ARG A 365 -1.46 8.89 28.22
CA ARG A 365 -0.61 8.70 29.41
C ARG A 365 -0.78 9.78 30.49
N ASN A 366 -1.20 10.99 30.10
CA ASN A 366 -1.50 12.09 31.01
C ASN A 366 -3.00 12.21 31.33
N ASN A 367 -3.70 11.07 31.34
CA ASN A 367 -5.13 10.95 31.70
C ASN A 367 -6.09 11.69 30.75
N ALA A 368 -5.81 11.68 29.44
CA ALA A 368 -6.81 12.06 28.45
C ALA A 368 -7.97 11.05 28.48
N ASP A 369 -9.18 11.52 28.77
CA ASP A 369 -10.37 10.67 28.78
C ASP A 369 -10.84 10.39 27.34
N TRP A 370 -10.58 9.16 26.89
CA TRP A 370 -10.96 8.67 25.56
C TRP A 370 -12.45 8.33 25.42
N ALA A 371 -13.24 8.36 26.51
CA ALA A 371 -14.69 8.17 26.50
C ALA A 371 -15.47 9.49 26.30
N MET A 372 -14.80 10.65 26.44
CA MET A 372 -15.36 11.95 26.05
C MET A 372 -15.79 11.97 24.58
N ARG A 373 -16.73 12.86 24.26
CA ARG A 373 -17.34 13.00 22.94
C ARG A 373 -17.34 14.45 22.50
N ASP A 374 -17.17 14.67 21.21
CA ASP A 374 -17.42 15.95 20.56
C ASP A 374 -18.94 16.22 20.38
N VAL A 375 -19.31 17.37 19.79
CA VAL A 375 -20.73 17.70 19.52
C VAL A 375 -21.42 16.75 18.54
N GLU A 376 -20.65 16.06 17.68
CA GLU A 376 -21.17 15.05 16.75
C GLU A 376 -21.42 13.70 17.46
N GLY A 377 -20.92 13.56 18.69
CA GLY A 377 -21.10 12.39 19.56
C GLY A 377 -20.00 11.34 19.42
N PHE A 378 -18.92 11.66 18.71
CA PHE A 378 -17.80 10.78 18.44
C PHE A 378 -16.77 10.81 19.56
N THR A 379 -16.25 9.63 19.91
CA THR A 379 -15.02 9.52 20.70
C THR A 379 -13.78 9.60 19.79
N ALA A 380 -12.59 9.77 20.38
CA ALA A 380 -11.33 9.78 19.64
C ALA A 380 -11.12 8.52 18.74
N LEU A 381 -11.60 7.35 19.17
CA LEU A 381 -11.58 6.12 18.36
C LEU A 381 -12.48 6.23 17.13
N HIS A 382 -13.70 6.77 17.27
CA HIS A 382 -14.61 6.97 16.16
C HIS A 382 -14.00 7.90 15.11
N ILE A 383 -13.39 9.01 15.55
CA ILE A 383 -12.66 9.93 14.66
C ILE A 383 -11.50 9.21 13.97
N ALA A 384 -10.61 8.55 14.72
CA ALA A 384 -9.47 7.83 14.15
C ALA A 384 -9.92 6.82 13.07
N ILE A 385 -11.04 6.14 13.27
CA ILE A 385 -11.61 5.19 12.32
C ILE A 385 -12.20 5.90 11.10
N GLN A 386 -12.97 6.97 11.25
CA GLN A 386 -13.53 7.73 10.11
C GLN A 386 -12.45 8.27 9.17
N PHE A 387 -11.29 8.67 9.72
CA PHE A 387 -10.13 9.14 8.95
C PHE A 387 -9.13 8.02 8.59
N GLY A 388 -9.48 6.74 8.77
CA GLY A 388 -8.63 5.59 8.39
C GLY A 388 -7.32 5.45 9.17
N CYS A 389 -7.15 6.18 10.28
CA CYS A 389 -5.97 6.26 11.13
C CYS A 389 -5.78 5.00 11.99
N THR A 390 -5.61 3.87 11.29
CA THR A 390 -5.57 2.51 11.86
C THR A 390 -4.55 2.33 12.99
N PRO A 391 -3.32 2.89 12.96
CA PRO A 391 -2.37 2.77 14.08
C PRO A 391 -2.87 3.46 15.36
N VAL A 392 -3.51 4.63 15.25
CA VAL A 392 -4.11 5.34 16.38
C VAL A 392 -5.27 4.55 16.96
N ALA A 393 -6.19 4.08 16.11
CA ALA A 393 -7.31 3.27 16.55
C ALA A 393 -6.86 1.98 17.26
N ALA A 394 -5.83 1.30 16.73
CA ALA A 394 -5.25 0.12 17.35
C ALA A 394 -4.60 0.44 18.72
N TYR A 395 -3.92 1.59 18.87
CA TYR A 395 -3.37 2.03 20.14
C TYR A 395 -4.45 2.35 21.17
N LEU A 396 -5.51 3.09 20.81
CA LEU A 396 -6.63 3.40 21.72
C LEU A 396 -7.32 2.14 22.23
N ILE A 397 -7.55 1.16 21.36
CA ILE A 397 -8.11 -0.15 21.77
C ILE A 397 -7.11 -0.92 22.64
N ALA A 398 -5.82 -0.89 22.32
CA ALA A 398 -4.79 -1.53 23.14
C ALA A 398 -4.69 -0.94 24.56
N MET A 399 -4.92 0.36 24.72
CA MET A 399 -5.00 1.07 26.00
C MET A 399 -6.28 0.80 26.80
N GLY A 400 -7.26 0.08 26.20
CA GLY A 400 -8.46 -0.39 26.89
C GLY A 400 -9.77 0.24 26.43
N GLN A 401 -9.77 1.11 25.41
CA GLN A 401 -11.04 1.55 24.81
C GLN A 401 -11.74 0.37 24.12
N SER A 402 -13.05 0.23 24.34
CA SER A 402 -13.83 -0.84 23.72
C SER A 402 -13.79 -0.74 22.19
N PRO A 403 -13.47 -1.81 21.45
CA PRO A 403 -13.50 -1.80 19.99
C PRO A 403 -14.92 -1.69 19.42
N ASP A 404 -15.94 -1.94 20.27
CA ASP A 404 -17.37 -1.79 19.98
C ASP A 404 -18.02 -0.65 20.79
N GLU A 405 -17.21 0.31 21.25
CA GLU A 405 -17.67 1.56 21.86
C GLU A 405 -18.70 2.23 20.94
N LEU A 406 -19.81 2.70 21.48
CA LEU A 406 -20.88 3.27 20.66
C LEU A 406 -20.72 4.78 20.57
N ASP A 407 -20.97 5.39 19.42
CA ASP A 407 -21.17 6.84 19.33
C ASP A 407 -22.53 7.27 19.95
N THR A 408 -22.84 8.56 19.98
CA THR A 408 -24.14 9.05 20.49
C THR A 408 -25.32 8.52 19.67
N THR A 409 -25.14 8.28 18.36
CA THR A 409 -26.14 7.70 17.45
C THR A 409 -26.26 6.17 17.56
N LYS A 410 -25.45 5.54 18.44
CA LYS A 410 -25.35 4.09 18.68
C LYS A 410 -24.79 3.29 17.49
N MET A 411 -23.91 3.90 16.71
CA MET A 411 -23.10 3.23 15.70
C MET A 411 -21.79 2.72 16.33
N THR A 412 -21.24 1.63 15.80
CA THR A 412 -19.93 1.08 16.21
C THR A 412 -18.81 1.61 15.32
N PRO A 413 -17.53 1.48 15.71
CA PRO A 413 -16.41 1.85 14.86
C PRO A 413 -16.36 0.96 13.60
N ALA A 414 -16.79 -0.30 13.68
CA ALA A 414 -16.90 -1.18 12.50
C ALA A 414 -17.91 -0.67 11.46
N ILE A 415 -19.03 -0.09 11.89
CA ILE A 415 -20.00 0.56 11.00
C ILE A 415 -19.38 1.80 10.35
N TRP A 416 -18.72 2.67 11.12
CA TRP A 416 -18.04 3.85 10.57
C TRP A 416 -16.94 3.52 9.58
N ALA A 417 -16.16 2.45 9.84
CA ALA A 417 -15.16 1.94 8.91
C ALA A 417 -15.80 1.51 7.58
N ALA A 418 -16.90 0.74 7.63
CA ALA A 418 -17.64 0.31 6.45
C ALA A 418 -18.25 1.50 5.66
N PHE A 419 -18.71 2.54 6.37
CA PHE A 419 -19.39 3.69 5.78
C PHE A 419 -18.44 4.79 5.25
N LYS A 420 -17.24 4.95 5.81
CA LYS A 420 -16.31 6.05 5.42
C LYS A 420 -15.00 5.59 4.77
N VAL A 421 -14.52 4.38 5.04
CA VAL A 421 -13.15 3.97 4.69
C VAL A 421 -13.13 2.95 3.56
N TYR A 422 -12.63 3.37 2.40
CA TYR A 422 -12.54 2.55 1.18
C TYR A 422 -11.27 1.67 1.13
N SER A 423 -10.86 1.11 2.29
CA SER A 423 -9.73 0.19 2.43
C SER A 423 -10.08 -0.99 3.35
N LYS A 424 -9.33 -2.10 3.26
CA LYS A 424 -9.57 -3.31 4.07
C LYS A 424 -9.29 -3.09 5.57
N ASP A 425 -8.34 -2.22 5.87
CA ASP A 425 -8.14 -1.66 7.20
C ASP A 425 -8.91 -0.32 7.27
N PRO A 426 -9.54 0.03 8.40
CA PRO A 426 -9.37 -0.58 9.71
C PRO A 426 -10.26 -1.81 10.02
N LEU A 427 -11.13 -2.29 9.11
CA LEU A 427 -12.03 -3.42 9.39
C LEU A 427 -11.28 -4.71 9.80
N ARG A 428 -10.21 -5.09 9.07
CA ARG A 428 -9.36 -6.24 9.45
C ARG A 428 -8.70 -6.02 10.82
N MET A 429 -8.21 -4.82 11.10
CA MET A 429 -7.65 -4.45 12.42
C MET A 429 -8.69 -4.58 13.53
N LEU A 430 -9.88 -4.00 13.38
CA LEU A 430 -10.96 -4.06 14.38
C LEU A 430 -11.35 -5.50 14.73
N ALA A 431 -11.57 -6.34 13.72
CA ALA A 431 -11.84 -7.77 13.94
C ALA A 431 -10.68 -8.50 14.63
N LYS A 432 -9.43 -8.13 14.35
CA LYS A 432 -8.22 -8.68 15.00
C LYS A 432 -8.06 -8.23 16.46
N MET A 433 -8.63 -7.08 16.80
CA MET A 433 -8.72 -6.51 18.16
C MET A 433 -10.04 -6.86 18.87
N GLY A 434 -10.84 -7.77 18.32
CA GLY A 434 -12.01 -8.35 18.98
C GLY A 434 -13.33 -7.60 18.82
N ALA A 435 -13.45 -6.66 17.87
CA ALA A 435 -14.71 -5.99 17.55
C ALA A 435 -15.76 -6.94 16.93
N ASP A 436 -17.03 -6.78 17.30
CA ASP A 436 -18.17 -7.48 16.71
C ASP A 436 -18.55 -6.89 15.34
N MET A 437 -18.20 -7.62 14.28
CA MET A 437 -18.50 -7.27 12.89
C MET A 437 -19.98 -7.44 12.49
N GLU A 438 -20.82 -8.01 13.36
CA GLU A 438 -22.25 -8.22 13.12
C GLU A 438 -23.15 -7.26 13.92
N LYS A 439 -22.59 -6.54 14.89
CA LYS A 439 -23.30 -5.57 15.74
C LYS A 439 -23.96 -4.47 14.89
N ALA A 440 -25.29 -4.45 14.92
CA ALA A 440 -26.12 -3.53 14.16
C ALA A 440 -26.32 -2.18 14.87
N ASP A 441 -26.56 -1.11 14.10
CA ASP A 441 -26.95 0.19 14.66
C ASP A 441 -28.37 0.18 15.26
N ASN A 442 -28.67 1.17 16.11
CA ASN A 442 -29.97 1.24 16.79
C ASN A 442 -31.11 1.84 15.95
N THR A 443 -30.79 2.64 14.92
CA THR A 443 -31.76 3.43 14.15
C THR A 443 -32.44 2.59 13.07
N TYR A 444 -31.63 1.90 12.25
CA TYR A 444 -32.03 1.08 11.11
C TYR A 444 -31.81 -0.41 11.32
N ARG A 445 -31.06 -0.82 12.36
CA ARG A 445 -30.59 -2.20 12.54
C ARG A 445 -29.74 -2.70 11.37
N ASN A 446 -29.03 -1.80 10.71
CA ASN A 446 -28.06 -2.13 9.67
C ASN A 446 -26.74 -2.57 10.33
N THR A 447 -26.22 -3.73 9.92
CA THR A 447 -24.88 -4.23 10.28
C THR A 447 -23.80 -3.49 9.47
N PRO A 448 -22.50 -3.62 9.78
CA PRO A 448 -21.41 -3.11 8.93
C PRO A 448 -21.53 -3.53 7.46
N LEU A 449 -22.03 -4.75 7.18
CA LEU A 449 -22.24 -5.23 5.81
C LEU A 449 -23.38 -4.51 5.10
N HIS A 450 -24.47 -4.18 5.80
CA HIS A 450 -25.52 -3.31 5.24
C HIS A 450 -24.95 -1.93 4.90
N TRP A 451 -24.22 -1.30 5.82
CA TRP A 451 -23.64 0.03 5.61
C TRP A 451 -22.60 0.08 4.49
N ALA A 452 -21.77 -0.96 4.35
CA ALA A 452 -20.85 -1.09 3.23
C ALA A 452 -21.58 -1.11 1.87
N VAL A 453 -22.70 -1.84 1.78
CA VAL A 453 -23.55 -1.88 0.57
C VAL A 453 -24.31 -0.58 0.35
N VAL A 454 -24.89 0.02 1.41
CA VAL A 454 -25.56 1.33 1.33
C VAL A 454 -24.62 2.39 0.74
N GLN A 455 -23.33 2.34 1.08
CA GLN A 455 -22.32 3.25 0.57
C GLN A 455 -21.71 2.86 -0.79
N GLY A 456 -21.92 1.62 -1.27
CA GLY A 456 -21.21 1.07 -2.44
C GLY A 456 -19.72 0.84 -2.18
N ASN A 457 -19.32 0.64 -0.93
CA ASN A 457 -17.93 0.43 -0.53
C ASN A 457 -17.53 -1.04 -0.74
N HIS A 458 -17.22 -1.40 -1.99
CA HIS A 458 -16.87 -2.77 -2.38
C HIS A 458 -15.66 -3.33 -1.64
N THR A 459 -14.72 -2.46 -1.22
CA THR A 459 -13.55 -2.88 -0.44
C THR A 459 -13.93 -3.30 0.98
N ALA A 460 -14.84 -2.56 1.64
CA ALA A 460 -15.41 -2.97 2.92
C ALA A 460 -16.26 -4.24 2.79
N VAL A 461 -17.09 -4.37 1.75
CA VAL A 461 -17.82 -5.61 1.47
C VAL A 461 -16.85 -6.78 1.33
N SER A 462 -15.79 -6.66 0.51
CA SER A 462 -14.76 -7.70 0.37
C SER A 462 -14.08 -8.05 1.69
N ALA A 463 -13.74 -7.07 2.54
CA ALA A 463 -13.13 -7.31 3.84
C ALA A 463 -14.08 -8.06 4.79
N LEU A 464 -15.35 -7.65 4.87
CA LEU A 464 -16.37 -8.31 5.70
C LEU A 464 -16.68 -9.74 5.22
N LEU A 465 -16.70 -9.97 3.90
CA LEU A 465 -16.84 -11.31 3.33
C LEU A 465 -15.63 -12.22 3.65
N GLU A 466 -14.41 -11.67 3.69
CA GLU A 466 -13.20 -12.39 4.14
C GLU A 466 -13.26 -12.74 5.63
N LEU A 467 -13.87 -11.87 6.45
CA LEU A 467 -14.10 -12.06 7.89
C LEU A 467 -15.26 -13.02 8.25
N GLN A 468 -15.89 -13.66 7.26
CA GLN A 468 -16.96 -14.66 7.42
C GLN A 468 -18.27 -14.18 8.09
N VAL A 469 -18.53 -12.87 8.12
CA VAL A 469 -19.77 -12.31 8.72
C VAL A 469 -21.05 -12.85 8.07
N ASN A 470 -22.14 -12.93 8.83
CA ASN A 470 -23.46 -13.32 8.36
C ASN A 470 -23.91 -12.49 7.13
N LEU A 471 -24.43 -13.18 6.12
CA LEU A 471 -24.88 -12.59 4.83
C LEU A 471 -26.38 -12.33 4.77
N MET A 472 -27.15 -12.92 5.69
CA MET A 472 -28.61 -12.79 5.79
C MET A 472 -29.10 -12.09 7.08
N PRO A 473 -28.38 -11.13 7.70
CA PRO A 473 -28.99 -10.32 8.74
C PRO A 473 -30.11 -9.48 8.13
N LEU A 474 -31.21 -9.32 8.87
CA LEU A 474 -32.34 -8.48 8.46
C LEU A 474 -32.29 -7.16 9.23
N ASN A 475 -32.37 -6.05 8.51
CA ASN A 475 -32.50 -4.73 9.10
C ASN A 475 -33.95 -4.46 9.59
N LYS A 476 -34.23 -3.23 10.01
CA LYS A 476 -35.55 -2.79 10.49
C LYS A 476 -36.64 -2.82 9.42
N GLU A 477 -36.30 -2.56 8.15
CA GLU A 477 -37.20 -2.72 7.00
C GLU A 477 -37.38 -4.18 6.56
N LYS A 478 -36.67 -5.13 7.19
CA LYS A 478 -36.55 -6.55 6.79
C LYS A 478 -35.84 -6.75 5.45
N GLU A 479 -34.97 -5.83 5.06
CA GLU A 479 -34.04 -6.03 3.94
C GLU A 479 -32.77 -6.75 4.43
N THR A 480 -32.18 -7.59 3.58
CA THR A 480 -30.80 -8.06 3.74
C THR A 480 -29.81 -7.14 3.02
N PRO A 481 -28.48 -7.25 3.27
CA PRO A 481 -27.49 -6.52 2.47
C PRO A 481 -27.59 -6.82 0.96
N LEU A 482 -28.02 -8.03 0.58
CA LEU A 482 -28.23 -8.40 -0.82
C LEU A 482 -29.45 -7.68 -1.43
N ASP A 483 -30.52 -7.49 -0.66
CA ASP A 483 -31.72 -6.80 -1.13
C ASP A 483 -31.44 -5.30 -1.32
N ILE A 484 -30.70 -4.67 -0.40
CA ILE A 484 -30.20 -3.29 -0.58
C ILE A 484 -29.34 -3.19 -1.83
N ALA A 485 -28.41 -4.13 -2.04
CA ALA A 485 -27.53 -4.13 -3.22
C ALA A 485 -28.34 -4.20 -4.52
N ARG A 486 -29.38 -5.06 -4.57
CA ARG A 486 -30.31 -5.17 -5.71
C ARG A 486 -31.14 -3.90 -5.90
N ARG A 487 -31.73 -3.35 -4.82
CA ARG A 487 -32.52 -2.11 -4.84
C ARG A 487 -31.72 -0.90 -5.31
N LYS A 488 -30.42 -0.85 -5.00
CA LYS A 488 -29.47 0.18 -5.46
C LYS A 488 -28.86 -0.09 -6.85
N ASN A 489 -29.18 -1.24 -7.47
CA ASN A 489 -28.54 -1.73 -8.70
C ASN A 489 -27.00 -1.84 -8.63
N ASP A 490 -26.45 -2.14 -7.45
CA ASP A 490 -25.01 -2.37 -7.26
C ASP A 490 -24.64 -3.81 -7.66
N HIS A 491 -24.43 -4.02 -8.96
CA HIS A 491 -24.06 -5.30 -9.53
C HIS A 491 -22.77 -5.91 -8.94
N PHE A 492 -21.83 -5.10 -8.45
CA PHE A 492 -20.59 -5.59 -7.85
C PHE A 492 -20.85 -6.17 -6.46
N SER A 493 -21.55 -5.43 -5.60
CA SER A 493 -21.96 -5.93 -4.27
C SER A 493 -22.85 -7.16 -4.38
N VAL A 494 -23.83 -7.16 -5.30
CA VAL A 494 -24.66 -8.33 -5.59
C VAL A 494 -23.80 -9.54 -5.95
N ARG A 495 -22.89 -9.41 -6.95
CA ARG A 495 -22.02 -10.52 -7.38
C ARG A 495 -21.13 -11.02 -6.24
N MET A 496 -20.55 -10.14 -5.43
CA MET A 496 -19.68 -10.54 -4.32
C MET A 496 -20.43 -11.29 -3.22
N ILE A 497 -21.58 -10.76 -2.77
CA ILE A 497 -22.40 -11.38 -1.71
C ILE A 497 -22.97 -12.71 -2.20
N GLU A 498 -23.45 -12.78 -3.45
CA GLU A 498 -23.94 -14.01 -4.04
C GLU A 498 -22.86 -15.09 -4.18
N LEU A 499 -21.65 -14.74 -4.63
CA LEU A 499 -20.53 -15.69 -4.73
C LEU A 499 -20.15 -16.22 -3.35
N ALA A 500 -20.02 -15.35 -2.34
CA ALA A 500 -19.71 -15.75 -0.97
C ALA A 500 -20.82 -16.63 -0.37
N GLY A 501 -22.10 -16.28 -0.59
CA GLY A 501 -23.23 -17.06 -0.11
C GLY A 501 -23.36 -18.43 -0.80
N ARG A 502 -23.02 -18.54 -2.09
CA ARG A 502 -22.93 -19.85 -2.77
C ARG A 502 -21.73 -20.67 -2.28
N GLU A 503 -20.57 -20.06 -2.02
CA GLU A 503 -19.41 -20.75 -1.44
C GLU A 503 -19.68 -21.29 -0.02
N ARG A 504 -20.46 -20.54 0.78
CA ARG A 504 -20.88 -20.94 2.14
C ARG A 504 -22.15 -21.82 2.18
N GLY A 505 -22.77 -22.12 1.04
CA GLY A 505 -23.99 -22.94 0.96
C GLY A 505 -25.29 -22.25 1.41
N VAL A 506 -25.28 -20.93 1.60
CA VAL A 506 -26.45 -20.10 1.94
C VAL A 506 -27.39 -19.94 0.74
N PHE A 507 -26.82 -19.86 -0.47
CA PHE A 507 -27.58 -19.71 -1.71
C PHE A 507 -27.49 -20.96 -2.60
N PRO A 508 -28.57 -21.33 -3.32
CA PRO A 508 -28.52 -22.44 -4.27
C PRO A 508 -27.56 -22.11 -5.43
N SER A 509 -26.84 -23.13 -5.88
CA SER A 509 -25.98 -23.09 -7.07
C SER A 509 -26.54 -23.97 -8.18
N THR A 510 -26.64 -23.42 -9.40
CA THR A 510 -26.82 -24.27 -10.59
C THR A 510 -25.60 -25.15 -10.80
N TYR A 511 -25.73 -26.24 -11.57
CA TYR A 511 -24.61 -27.13 -11.88
C TYR A 511 -23.42 -26.38 -12.52
N SER A 512 -23.70 -25.48 -13.47
CA SER A 512 -22.68 -24.68 -14.17
C SER A 512 -21.95 -23.70 -13.22
N GLN A 513 -22.70 -22.98 -12.37
CA GLN A 513 -22.12 -22.12 -11.33
C GLN A 513 -21.28 -22.93 -10.33
N ARG A 514 -21.78 -24.10 -9.89
CA ARG A 514 -21.04 -24.96 -8.97
C ARG A 514 -19.70 -25.40 -9.54
N LEU A 515 -19.65 -25.79 -10.82
CA LEU A 515 -18.39 -26.14 -11.49
C LEU A 515 -17.43 -24.95 -11.57
N SER A 516 -17.91 -23.80 -12.07
CA SER A 516 -17.06 -22.64 -12.39
C SER A 516 -16.63 -21.81 -11.18
N GLU A 517 -17.51 -21.59 -10.21
CA GLU A 517 -17.27 -20.71 -9.06
C GLU A 517 -16.59 -21.44 -7.87
N SER A 518 -16.87 -22.74 -7.69
CA SER A 518 -16.38 -23.50 -6.53
C SER A 518 -14.86 -23.55 -6.48
N LYS A 519 -14.31 -22.95 -5.43
CA LYS A 519 -12.88 -22.95 -5.13
C LYS A 519 -12.32 -24.37 -5.07
N ARG A 520 -13.04 -25.31 -4.42
CA ARG A 520 -12.63 -26.71 -4.30
C ARG A 520 -12.60 -27.44 -5.64
N ILE A 521 -13.59 -27.23 -6.52
CA ILE A 521 -13.62 -27.88 -7.84
C ILE A 521 -12.52 -27.30 -8.74
N SER A 522 -12.39 -25.98 -8.81
CA SER A 522 -11.30 -25.28 -9.51
C SER A 522 -9.92 -25.80 -9.05
N GLN A 523 -9.68 -25.87 -7.74
CA GLN A 523 -8.45 -26.44 -7.17
C GLN A 523 -8.23 -27.90 -7.56
N ASN A 524 -9.25 -28.76 -7.41
CA ASN A 524 -9.13 -30.19 -7.77
C ASN A 524 -8.81 -30.39 -9.25
N VAL A 525 -9.47 -29.64 -10.15
CA VAL A 525 -9.24 -29.72 -11.60
C VAL A 525 -7.82 -29.27 -11.95
N ILE A 526 -7.39 -28.12 -11.41
CA ILE A 526 -6.04 -27.58 -11.65
C ILE A 526 -4.96 -28.49 -11.06
N PHE A 527 -5.19 -29.09 -9.89
CA PHE A 527 -4.32 -30.06 -9.25
C PHE A 527 -4.18 -31.36 -10.07
N SER A 528 -5.26 -31.79 -10.72
CA SER A 528 -5.28 -33.02 -11.52
C SER A 528 -4.68 -32.85 -12.91
N LEU A 529 -4.64 -31.61 -13.44
CA LEU A 529 -4.21 -31.31 -14.80
C LEU A 529 -2.79 -31.80 -15.15
N PRO A 530 -1.76 -31.70 -14.26
CA PRO A 530 -0.44 -32.29 -14.50
C PRO A 530 -0.43 -33.81 -14.66
N PHE A 531 -1.32 -34.55 -14.00
CA PHE A 531 -1.41 -36.01 -14.13
C PHE A 531 -1.84 -36.36 -15.56
N PHE A 532 -2.92 -35.76 -16.05
CA PHE A 532 -3.36 -35.95 -17.43
C PHE A 532 -2.31 -35.49 -18.43
N ALA A 533 -1.67 -34.34 -18.21
CA ALA A 533 -0.62 -33.84 -19.09
C ALA A 533 0.57 -34.81 -19.22
N LEU A 534 1.11 -35.33 -18.12
CA LEU A 534 2.25 -36.26 -18.14
C LEU A 534 1.90 -37.63 -18.72
N PHE A 535 0.77 -38.22 -18.32
CA PHE A 535 0.39 -39.56 -18.78
C PHE A 535 -0.10 -39.56 -20.24
N LEU A 536 -0.92 -38.58 -20.66
CA LEU A 536 -1.42 -38.51 -22.05
C LEU A 536 -0.30 -38.15 -23.04
N SER A 537 0.61 -37.23 -22.70
CA SER A 537 1.77 -36.94 -23.56
C SER A 537 2.64 -38.18 -23.77
N SER A 538 2.93 -38.93 -22.70
CA SER A 538 3.70 -40.18 -22.77
C SER A 538 2.99 -41.25 -23.61
N PHE A 539 1.66 -41.34 -23.51
CA PHE A 539 0.85 -42.24 -24.33
C PHE A 539 0.89 -41.85 -25.83
N ILE A 540 0.70 -40.57 -26.16
CA ILE A 540 0.80 -40.05 -27.55
C ILE A 540 2.17 -40.36 -28.16
N VAL A 541 3.25 -40.21 -27.37
CA VAL A 541 4.62 -40.49 -27.81
C VAL A 541 4.87 -41.99 -28.02
N ASN A 542 4.37 -42.84 -27.12
CA ASN A 542 4.57 -44.29 -27.16
C ASN A 542 3.73 -45.02 -28.23
N PHE A 543 2.59 -44.46 -28.65
CA PHE A 543 1.74 -45.11 -29.65
C PHE A 543 2.32 -45.04 -31.07
N PRO A 544 2.09 -46.07 -31.93
CA PRO A 544 2.65 -46.16 -33.28
C PRO A 544 1.88 -45.31 -34.30
N PHE A 545 1.54 -44.07 -33.94
CA PHE A 545 0.90 -43.11 -34.84
C PHE A 545 1.93 -42.35 -35.70
N ASN A 546 1.52 -41.97 -36.91
CA ASN A 546 2.30 -41.08 -37.78
C ASN A 546 2.51 -39.71 -37.11
N TYR A 547 3.62 -39.04 -37.42
CA TYR A 547 4.00 -37.76 -36.78
C TYR A 547 2.92 -36.67 -36.89
N VAL A 548 2.22 -36.58 -38.02
CA VAL A 548 1.09 -35.64 -38.21
C VAL A 548 -0.03 -35.88 -37.18
N VAL A 549 -0.39 -37.14 -36.94
CA VAL A 549 -1.41 -37.48 -35.92
C VAL A 549 -0.90 -37.16 -34.52
N LYS A 550 0.40 -37.40 -34.24
CA LYS A 550 1.00 -37.01 -32.96
C LYS A 550 0.97 -35.49 -32.74
N THR A 551 1.27 -34.68 -33.75
CA THR A 551 1.21 -33.21 -33.64
C THR A 551 -0.21 -32.70 -33.42
N GLU A 552 -1.21 -33.25 -34.10
CA GLU A 552 -2.62 -32.90 -33.87
C GLU A 552 -3.08 -33.27 -32.45
N LEU A 553 -2.73 -34.47 -31.96
CA LEU A 553 -3.05 -34.89 -30.59
C LEU A 553 -2.37 -34.01 -29.53
N PHE A 554 -1.14 -33.57 -29.77
CA PHE A 554 -0.46 -32.62 -28.90
C PHE A 554 -1.08 -31.22 -28.94
N ALA A 555 -1.49 -30.74 -30.11
CA ALA A 555 -2.20 -29.47 -30.26
C ALA A 555 -3.55 -29.51 -29.51
N LEU A 556 -4.30 -30.60 -29.63
CA LEU A 556 -5.55 -30.83 -28.90
C LEU A 556 -5.33 -30.87 -27.38
N LEU A 557 -4.35 -31.62 -26.90
CA LEU A 557 -4.01 -31.69 -25.46
C LEU A 557 -3.60 -30.30 -24.92
N GLY A 558 -2.79 -29.55 -25.68
CA GLY A 558 -2.40 -28.18 -25.36
C GLY A 558 -3.60 -27.23 -25.31
N ALA A 559 -4.51 -27.33 -26.28
CA ALA A 559 -5.74 -26.54 -26.32
C ALA A 559 -6.65 -26.83 -25.12
N ILE A 560 -6.82 -28.10 -24.74
CA ILE A 560 -7.59 -28.51 -23.56
C ILE A 560 -6.95 -27.93 -22.29
N ILE A 561 -5.63 -28.09 -22.09
CA ILE A 561 -4.91 -27.55 -20.93
C ILE A 561 -5.06 -26.03 -20.85
N LEU A 562 -4.87 -25.31 -21.96
CA LEU A 562 -5.00 -23.86 -22.02
C LEU A 562 -6.45 -23.40 -21.78
N PHE A 563 -7.45 -24.11 -22.29
CA PHE A 563 -8.86 -23.84 -22.02
C PHE A 563 -9.19 -24.04 -20.55
N THR A 564 -8.80 -25.18 -19.95
CA THR A 564 -8.99 -25.48 -18.52
C THR A 564 -8.33 -24.41 -17.65
N LEU A 565 -7.09 -24.03 -17.91
CA LEU A 565 -6.41 -22.97 -17.17
C LEU A 565 -7.12 -21.62 -17.35
N ARG A 566 -7.48 -21.22 -18.58
CA ARG A 566 -8.22 -19.96 -18.82
C ARG A 566 -9.58 -19.93 -18.13
N HIS A 567 -10.30 -21.05 -18.07
CA HIS A 567 -11.61 -21.13 -17.42
C HIS A 567 -11.50 -21.11 -15.89
N PHE A 568 -10.72 -22.02 -15.29
CA PHE A 568 -10.67 -22.21 -13.84
C PHE A 568 -9.70 -21.28 -13.10
N ALA A 569 -8.75 -20.63 -13.79
CA ALA A 569 -7.76 -19.72 -13.20
C ALA A 569 -8.03 -18.24 -13.44
N ARG A 570 -9.08 -17.86 -14.19
CA ARG A 570 -9.33 -16.47 -14.65
C ARG A 570 -9.18 -15.43 -13.54
N ASP A 571 -9.95 -15.58 -12.48
CA ASP A 571 -10.01 -14.64 -11.34
C ASP A 571 -9.04 -15.05 -10.20
N ARG A 572 -8.25 -16.12 -10.38
CA ARG A 572 -7.48 -16.80 -9.32
C ARG A 572 -6.09 -17.27 -9.78
N ARG A 573 -5.46 -16.56 -10.73
CA ARG A 573 -4.24 -16.99 -11.46
C ARG A 573 -3.09 -17.43 -10.54
N GLU A 574 -2.79 -16.69 -9.48
CA GLU A 574 -1.74 -17.09 -8.53
C GLU A 574 -2.05 -18.40 -7.79
N LEU A 575 -3.28 -18.56 -7.30
CA LEU A 575 -3.71 -19.76 -6.59
C LEU A 575 -3.65 -20.96 -7.54
N ALA A 576 -4.08 -20.78 -8.77
CA ALA A 576 -3.99 -21.81 -9.81
C ALA A 576 -2.54 -22.23 -10.09
N ILE A 577 -1.60 -21.29 -10.23
CA ILE A 577 -0.17 -21.61 -10.42
C ILE A 577 0.36 -22.40 -9.21
N ARG A 578 0.08 -21.97 -7.98
CA ARG A 578 0.51 -22.67 -6.76
C ARG A 578 -0.03 -24.12 -6.71
N VAL A 579 -1.32 -24.30 -6.98
CA VAL A 579 -2.00 -25.61 -6.97
C VAL A 579 -1.54 -26.51 -8.11
N PHE A 580 -1.28 -25.95 -9.30
CA PHE A 580 -0.73 -26.67 -10.44
C PHE A 580 0.67 -27.22 -10.16
N LEU A 581 1.56 -26.41 -9.56
CA LEU A 581 2.90 -26.84 -9.17
C LEU A 581 2.87 -27.93 -8.08
N PHE A 582 1.97 -27.81 -7.11
CA PHE A 582 1.76 -28.87 -6.12
C PHE A 582 1.24 -30.17 -6.76
N GLY A 583 0.28 -30.06 -7.69
CA GLY A 583 -0.21 -31.18 -8.49
C GLY A 583 0.89 -31.84 -9.32
N LEU A 584 1.76 -31.06 -9.97
CA LEU A 584 2.91 -31.54 -10.74
C LEU A 584 3.90 -32.31 -9.87
N THR A 585 4.09 -31.89 -8.62
CA THR A 585 4.95 -32.57 -7.63
C THR A 585 4.48 -33.99 -7.33
N ILE A 586 3.17 -34.21 -7.25
CA ILE A 586 2.58 -35.51 -6.94
C ILE A 586 2.44 -36.35 -8.22
N ALA A 587 2.01 -35.73 -9.32
CA ALA A 587 1.92 -36.36 -10.64
C ALA A 587 3.26 -36.96 -11.10
N SER A 588 4.37 -36.25 -10.90
CA SER A 588 5.70 -36.73 -11.27
C SER A 588 6.14 -37.98 -10.51
N LYS A 589 5.78 -38.08 -9.22
CA LYS A 589 6.01 -39.28 -8.40
C LYS A 589 5.18 -40.45 -8.91
N CYS A 590 3.87 -40.27 -9.12
CA CYS A 590 3.00 -41.30 -9.68
C CYS A 590 3.48 -41.79 -11.06
N PHE A 591 3.92 -40.87 -11.92
CA PHE A 591 4.50 -41.17 -13.23
C PHE A 591 5.80 -41.99 -13.12
N SER A 592 6.70 -41.60 -12.20
CA SER A 592 7.95 -42.33 -11.95
C SER A 592 7.70 -43.74 -11.39
N ILE A 593 6.71 -43.89 -10.52
CA ILE A 593 6.34 -45.19 -9.93
C ILE A 593 5.75 -46.12 -10.99
N PHE A 594 4.82 -45.62 -11.81
CA PHE A 594 4.25 -46.35 -12.93
C PHE A 594 5.33 -46.79 -13.93
N GLY A 595 6.23 -45.88 -14.29
CA GLY A 595 7.36 -46.17 -15.17
C GLY A 595 8.32 -47.21 -14.61
N TRP A 596 8.63 -47.13 -13.31
CA TRP A 596 9.48 -48.11 -12.65
C TRP A 596 8.86 -49.50 -12.64
N LEU A 597 7.61 -49.63 -12.19
CA LEU A 597 6.95 -50.93 -12.01
C LEU A 597 6.68 -51.65 -13.33
N LEU A 598 6.37 -50.93 -14.42
CA LEU A 598 6.05 -51.55 -15.72
C LEU A 598 7.26 -51.78 -16.63
N PHE A 599 8.26 -50.90 -16.61
CA PHE A 599 9.37 -50.94 -17.57
C PHE A 599 10.73 -51.19 -16.92
N LEU A 600 11.05 -50.52 -15.81
CA LEU A 600 12.40 -50.58 -15.24
C LEU A 600 12.61 -51.79 -14.32
N HIS A 601 11.56 -52.32 -13.68
CA HIS A 601 11.67 -53.36 -12.65
C HIS A 601 12.45 -54.60 -13.13
N SER A 602 12.23 -55.07 -14.35
CA SER A 602 12.93 -56.21 -14.95
C SER A 602 14.35 -55.89 -15.44
N ALA A 603 14.67 -54.60 -15.67
CA ALA A 603 15.97 -54.14 -16.14
C ALA A 603 16.97 -53.82 -15.02
N VAL A 604 16.48 -53.51 -13.81
CA VAL A 604 17.32 -53.06 -12.70
C VAL A 604 17.69 -54.19 -11.73
N PRO A 605 18.93 -54.20 -11.19
CA PRO A 605 19.36 -55.19 -10.21
C PRO A 605 18.64 -55.03 -8.86
N TRP A 606 18.55 -56.12 -8.10
CA TRP A 606 17.80 -56.22 -6.85
C TRP A 606 18.07 -55.11 -5.82
N HIS A 607 19.31 -54.63 -5.71
CA HIS A 607 19.68 -53.57 -4.76
C HIS A 607 19.08 -52.21 -5.14
N MET A 608 18.96 -51.90 -6.44
CA MET A 608 18.25 -50.71 -6.93
C MET A 608 16.74 -50.83 -6.71
N GLN A 609 16.18 -52.04 -6.79
CA GLN A 609 14.77 -52.28 -6.45
C GLN A 609 14.50 -51.99 -4.97
N ILE A 610 15.35 -52.48 -4.05
CA ILE A 610 15.23 -52.17 -2.61
C ILE A 610 15.34 -50.66 -2.36
N ALA A 611 16.34 -50.00 -2.95
CA ALA A 611 16.50 -48.54 -2.84
C ALA A 611 15.26 -47.78 -3.34
N PHE A 612 14.61 -48.27 -4.41
CA PHE A 612 13.40 -47.67 -4.95
C PHE A 612 12.20 -47.86 -4.02
N PHE A 613 11.97 -49.07 -3.51
CA PHE A 613 10.87 -49.32 -2.55
C PHE A 613 11.08 -48.55 -1.23
N PHE A 614 12.31 -48.30 -0.82
CA PHE A 614 12.60 -47.39 0.29
C PHE A 614 12.24 -45.93 -0.03
N CYS A 615 12.65 -45.42 -1.20
CA CYS A 615 12.29 -44.05 -1.64
C CYS A 615 10.78 -43.87 -1.86
N LEU A 616 10.09 -44.90 -2.36
CA LEU A 616 8.65 -44.96 -2.57
C LEU A 616 7.88 -44.66 -1.26
N LEU A 617 8.38 -45.12 -0.12
CA LEU A 617 7.79 -44.85 1.19
C LEU A 617 8.32 -43.55 1.80
N LEU A 618 9.63 -43.33 1.77
CA LEU A 618 10.26 -42.22 2.48
C LEU A 618 9.93 -40.84 1.86
N VAL A 619 9.92 -40.72 0.52
CA VAL A 619 9.67 -39.42 -0.13
C VAL A 619 8.25 -38.91 0.15
N PRO A 620 7.17 -39.72 0.05
CA PRO A 620 5.84 -39.30 0.48
C PRO A 620 5.73 -38.98 1.97
N LEU A 621 6.35 -39.77 2.85
CA LEU A 621 6.34 -39.52 4.30
C LEU A 621 6.97 -38.15 4.65
N LEU A 622 8.16 -37.87 4.11
CA LEU A 622 8.81 -36.57 4.29
C LEU A 622 7.99 -35.41 3.68
N THR A 623 7.37 -35.63 2.52
CA THR A 623 6.47 -34.64 1.90
C THR A 623 5.31 -34.31 2.84
N TYR A 624 4.61 -35.33 3.34
CA TYR A 624 3.47 -35.19 4.25
C TYR A 624 3.86 -34.49 5.56
N GLN A 625 4.99 -34.88 6.15
CA GLN A 625 5.55 -34.25 7.34
C GLN A 625 5.79 -32.75 7.13
N ILE A 626 6.39 -32.34 6.00
CA ILE A 626 6.65 -30.92 5.72
C ILE A 626 5.35 -30.16 5.44
N CYS A 627 4.42 -30.72 4.66
CA CYS A 627 3.13 -30.09 4.36
C CYS A 627 2.34 -29.71 5.62
N LEU A 628 2.43 -30.52 6.69
CA LEU A 628 1.71 -30.31 7.95
C LEU A 628 2.55 -29.72 9.09
N SER A 629 3.87 -29.64 8.92
CA SER A 629 4.78 -29.05 9.92
C SER A 629 4.47 -27.57 10.17
N ASP A 630 4.58 -27.15 11.44
CA ASP A 630 4.71 -25.73 11.75
C ASP A 630 6.05 -25.21 11.21
N PRO A 631 6.07 -24.22 10.30
CA PRO A 631 7.30 -23.59 9.82
C PRO A 631 7.97 -22.68 10.85
N GLY A 632 7.31 -22.40 11.98
CA GLY A 632 7.67 -21.35 12.94
C GLY A 632 6.71 -20.17 12.83
N VAL A 633 5.40 -20.41 12.88
CA VAL A 633 4.40 -19.34 12.95
C VAL A 633 4.62 -18.51 14.22
N VAL A 634 4.61 -17.19 14.08
CA VAL A 634 4.63 -16.25 15.22
C VAL A 634 3.21 -16.16 15.78
N GLU A 635 2.98 -16.86 16.88
CA GLU A 635 1.73 -16.82 17.64
C GLU A 635 1.86 -15.84 18.82
N VAL A 636 0.79 -15.10 19.09
CA VAL A 636 0.72 -14.07 20.13
C VAL A 636 -0.70 -13.98 20.68
N THR A 637 -0.80 -13.87 22.00
CA THR A 637 -2.06 -13.60 22.71
C THR A 637 -2.59 -12.19 22.38
N HIS A 638 -3.85 -11.93 22.76
CA HIS A 638 -4.41 -10.58 22.66
C HIS A 638 -3.66 -9.58 23.55
N ARG A 639 -3.27 -9.99 24.77
CA ARG A 639 -2.55 -9.13 25.71
C ARG A 639 -1.17 -8.70 25.17
N GLU A 640 -0.38 -9.65 24.68
CA GLU A 640 0.94 -9.37 24.08
C GLU A 640 0.81 -8.45 22.86
N ARG A 641 -0.23 -8.65 22.03
CA ARG A 641 -0.54 -7.77 20.90
C ARG A 641 -0.78 -6.32 21.36
N CYS A 642 -1.61 -6.12 22.37
CA CYS A 642 -1.84 -4.78 22.94
C CYS A 642 -0.53 -4.18 23.48
N GLN A 643 0.24 -4.94 24.27
CA GLN A 643 1.53 -4.49 24.81
C GLN A 643 2.53 -4.09 23.70
N MET A 644 2.59 -4.87 22.61
CA MET A 644 3.41 -4.55 21.44
C MET A 644 2.98 -3.25 20.74
N LEU A 645 1.67 -3.00 20.61
CA LEU A 645 1.13 -1.77 20.02
C LEU A 645 1.41 -0.55 20.90
N ILE A 646 1.22 -0.68 22.21
CA ILE A 646 1.52 0.34 23.21
C ILE A 646 3.01 0.70 23.15
N TRP A 647 3.89 -0.28 23.37
CA TRP A 647 5.34 -0.07 23.38
C TRP A 647 5.86 0.56 22.09
N MET A 648 5.44 0.07 20.92
CA MET A 648 5.83 0.63 19.62
C MET A 648 5.40 2.09 19.43
N THR A 649 4.23 2.47 19.94
CA THR A 649 3.69 3.83 19.76
C THR A 649 4.31 4.81 20.75
N GLU A 650 4.66 4.33 21.94
CA GLU A 650 5.11 5.11 23.07
C GLU A 650 6.62 5.34 23.12
N GLU A 651 7.41 4.36 22.65
CA GLU A 651 8.87 4.37 22.70
C GLU A 651 9.45 5.37 21.68
N PRO A 652 10.07 6.50 22.11
CA PRO A 652 10.54 7.55 21.22
C PRO A 652 11.52 7.12 20.13
N LEU A 653 12.30 6.06 20.41
CA LEU A 653 13.39 5.57 19.57
C LEU A 653 13.16 4.13 19.08
N TRP A 654 11.90 3.70 18.98
CA TRP A 654 11.58 2.35 18.51
C TRP A 654 12.11 2.10 17.08
N LYS A 655 13.01 1.11 16.96
CA LYS A 655 13.69 0.72 15.70
C LYS A 655 13.27 -0.67 15.20
N GLY A 656 12.22 -1.25 15.77
CA GLY A 656 11.74 -2.57 15.41
C GLY A 656 11.12 -2.63 14.01
N THR A 657 10.57 -3.79 13.66
CA THR A 657 9.74 -3.91 12.44
C THR A 657 8.34 -4.35 12.83
N PHE A 658 7.30 -3.76 12.23
CA PHE A 658 5.91 -4.09 12.50
C PHE A 658 5.32 -4.95 11.36
N CYS A 659 4.23 -5.65 11.64
CA CYS A 659 3.35 -6.23 10.64
C CYS A 659 1.92 -5.72 10.87
N PRO A 660 1.39 -4.83 10.01
CA PRO A 660 0.03 -4.32 10.17
C PRO A 660 -1.03 -5.41 10.04
N THR A 661 -0.81 -6.42 9.20
CA THR A 661 -1.76 -7.52 8.98
C THR A 661 -1.91 -8.46 10.17
N CYS A 662 -0.82 -8.71 10.91
CA CYS A 662 -0.85 -9.56 12.11
C CYS A 662 -0.98 -8.73 13.41
N LEU A 663 -0.81 -7.41 13.32
CA LEU A 663 -0.71 -6.43 14.42
C LEU A 663 0.41 -6.75 15.43
N ILE A 664 1.55 -7.24 14.96
CA ILE A 664 2.69 -7.60 15.85
C ILE A 664 3.95 -6.80 15.53
N THR A 665 4.76 -6.56 16.55
CA THR A 665 6.19 -6.38 16.32
C THR A 665 6.76 -7.71 15.84
N ARG A 666 7.46 -7.67 14.71
CA ARG A 666 8.02 -8.85 14.04
C ARG A 666 9.38 -9.16 14.66
N PRO A 667 9.59 -10.38 15.19
CA PRO A 667 10.91 -10.85 15.60
C PRO A 667 11.94 -10.71 14.48
N LEU A 668 13.21 -10.61 14.84
CA LEU A 668 14.32 -10.52 13.89
C LEU A 668 14.26 -11.69 12.89
N ARG A 669 14.59 -11.43 11.61
CA ARG A 669 14.52 -12.40 10.49
C ARG A 669 13.12 -12.94 10.15
N SER A 670 12.05 -12.48 10.81
CA SER A 670 10.67 -12.92 10.50
C SER A 670 10.01 -12.11 9.37
N LYS A 671 9.06 -12.76 8.66
CA LYS A 671 8.30 -12.15 7.56
C LYS A 671 6.84 -12.60 7.57
N HIS A 672 5.93 -11.69 7.24
CA HIS A 672 4.56 -12.05 6.88
C HIS A 672 4.52 -12.75 5.51
N CYS A 673 3.98 -13.95 5.45
CA CYS A 673 3.68 -14.67 4.21
C CYS A 673 2.23 -14.42 3.82
N GLN A 674 2.01 -13.69 2.72
CA GLN A 674 0.66 -13.38 2.19
C GLN A 674 -0.13 -14.64 1.78
N VAL A 675 0.55 -15.75 1.47
CA VAL A 675 -0.13 -17.01 1.08
C VAL A 675 -0.69 -17.75 2.29
N CYS A 676 0.00 -17.68 3.43
CA CYS A 676 -0.43 -18.29 4.69
C CYS A 676 -1.15 -17.31 5.64
N ASP A 677 -1.24 -16.03 5.28
CA ASP A 677 -1.71 -14.87 6.09
C ASP A 677 -1.12 -14.83 7.51
N LYS A 678 0.14 -15.26 7.66
CA LYS A 678 0.84 -15.45 8.96
C LYS A 678 2.27 -14.91 8.90
N CYS A 679 2.76 -14.40 10.03
CA CYS A 679 4.19 -14.14 10.23
C CYS A 679 4.93 -15.44 10.55
N ILE A 680 6.06 -15.66 9.89
CA ILE A 680 6.89 -16.86 10.03
C ILE A 680 8.30 -16.45 10.50
N LEU A 681 8.80 -17.12 11.53
CA LEU A 681 10.16 -17.00 12.06
C LEU A 681 11.20 -17.50 11.05
N ARG A 682 12.32 -16.77 10.96
CA ARG A 682 13.44 -17.05 10.03
C ARG A 682 12.95 -17.47 8.63
N PHE A 683 12.02 -16.69 8.07
CA PHE A 683 11.34 -17.05 6.83
C PHE A 683 12.33 -17.22 5.68
N ASP A 684 12.34 -18.41 5.06
CA ASP A 684 13.15 -18.69 3.87
C ASP A 684 12.36 -18.39 2.61
N HIS A 685 11.30 -19.16 2.36
CA HIS A 685 10.38 -18.96 1.25
C HIS A 685 9.03 -19.65 1.52
N HIS A 686 8.03 -19.38 0.67
CA HIS A 686 6.84 -20.22 0.59
C HIS A 686 7.05 -21.22 -0.56
N CYS A 687 6.99 -22.52 -0.27
CA CYS A 687 7.33 -23.56 -1.23
C CYS A 687 6.05 -24.17 -1.84
N PRO A 688 5.74 -23.91 -3.13
CA PRO A 688 4.53 -24.45 -3.76
C PRO A 688 4.56 -25.98 -3.89
N TRP A 689 5.74 -26.59 -3.92
CA TRP A 689 5.94 -28.05 -4.03
C TRP A 689 5.52 -28.83 -2.77
N VAL A 690 5.40 -28.15 -1.62
CA VAL A 690 4.92 -28.72 -0.34
C VAL A 690 3.76 -27.91 0.26
N ALA A 691 3.20 -26.96 -0.51
CA ALA A 691 2.10 -26.08 -0.12
C ALA A 691 2.25 -25.35 1.25
N ASN A 692 3.47 -25.20 1.76
CA ASN A 692 3.76 -24.66 3.09
C ASN A 692 4.95 -23.67 3.04
N CYS A 693 5.11 -22.85 4.08
CA CYS A 693 6.33 -22.07 4.25
C CYS A 693 7.49 -22.97 4.69
N ILE A 694 8.70 -22.56 4.30
CA ILE A 694 9.95 -23.07 4.86
C ILE A 694 10.50 -21.99 5.78
N GLY A 695 10.71 -22.35 7.04
CA GLY A 695 11.14 -21.46 8.11
C GLY A 695 11.83 -22.22 9.24
N GLU A 696 12.09 -21.54 10.34
CA GLU A 696 12.94 -22.01 11.45
C GLU A 696 12.72 -23.47 11.87
N LYS A 697 11.46 -23.87 12.07
CA LYS A 697 11.14 -25.18 12.67
C LYS A 697 11.15 -26.34 11.67
N ASN A 698 10.96 -26.10 10.38
CA ASN A 698 10.82 -27.16 9.37
C ASN A 698 11.91 -27.20 8.29
N HIS A 699 12.82 -26.21 8.25
CA HIS A 699 13.89 -26.11 7.24
C HIS A 699 14.75 -27.38 7.15
N ARG A 700 15.07 -28.02 8.28
CA ARG A 700 15.87 -29.26 8.33
C ARG A 700 15.19 -30.42 7.62
N ALA A 701 13.91 -30.64 7.90
CA ALA A 701 13.11 -31.67 7.24
C ALA A 701 13.05 -31.41 5.73
N PHE A 702 12.95 -30.14 5.32
CA PHE A 702 13.00 -29.75 3.92
C PHE A 702 14.34 -30.07 3.23
N ILE A 703 15.49 -29.86 3.90
CA ILE A 703 16.79 -30.28 3.33
C ILE A 703 16.88 -31.81 3.20
N VAL A 704 16.46 -32.57 4.21
CA VAL A 704 16.44 -34.04 4.15
C VAL A 704 15.51 -34.52 3.02
N TYR A 705 14.34 -33.91 2.85
CA TYR A 705 13.43 -34.17 1.74
C TYR A 705 14.09 -33.91 0.37
N LEU A 706 14.79 -32.79 0.20
CA LEU A 706 15.51 -32.51 -1.05
C LEU A 706 16.59 -33.56 -1.34
N ILE A 707 17.39 -33.97 -0.36
CA ILE A 707 18.43 -35.02 -0.53
C ILE A 707 17.81 -36.35 -0.97
N VAL A 708 16.76 -36.81 -0.29
CA VAL A 708 16.11 -38.10 -0.63
C VAL A 708 15.40 -38.02 -1.99
N LEU A 709 14.81 -36.86 -2.33
CA LEU A 709 14.20 -36.61 -3.63
C LEU A 709 15.23 -36.61 -4.77
N ASP A 710 16.38 -35.97 -4.57
CA ASP A 710 17.51 -35.89 -5.52
C ASP A 710 18.04 -37.30 -5.82
N PHE A 711 18.30 -38.09 -4.77
CA PHE A 711 18.65 -39.51 -4.89
C PHE A 711 17.57 -40.34 -5.61
N SER A 712 16.29 -40.12 -5.30
CA SER A 712 15.19 -40.80 -5.99
C SER A 712 15.13 -40.47 -7.49
N CYS A 713 15.49 -39.25 -7.91
CA CYS A 713 15.55 -38.88 -9.32
C CYS A 713 16.73 -39.55 -10.04
N LEU A 714 17.92 -39.57 -9.41
CA LEU A 714 19.09 -40.30 -9.90
C LEU A 714 18.81 -41.80 -10.06
N LEU A 715 18.09 -42.40 -9.10
CA LEU A 715 17.77 -43.82 -9.11
C LEU A 715 16.89 -44.19 -10.33
N VAL A 716 15.85 -43.41 -10.60
CA VAL A 716 14.96 -43.62 -11.77
C VAL A 716 15.72 -43.39 -13.08
N PHE A 717 16.50 -42.32 -13.19
CA PHE A 717 17.32 -42.05 -14.38
C PHE A 717 18.36 -43.16 -14.62
N SER A 718 18.99 -43.67 -13.57
CA SER A 718 19.89 -44.82 -13.65
C SER A 718 19.16 -46.07 -14.15
N GLY A 719 17.92 -46.31 -13.69
CA GLY A 719 17.09 -47.39 -14.20
C GLY A 719 16.81 -47.28 -15.70
N CYS A 720 16.58 -46.07 -16.23
CA CYS A 720 16.47 -45.83 -17.67
C CYS A 720 17.76 -46.20 -18.44
N LEU A 721 18.94 -45.89 -17.88
CA LEU A 721 20.23 -46.27 -18.49
C LEU A 721 20.41 -47.79 -18.57
N PHE A 722 20.05 -48.53 -17.50
CA PHE A 722 20.03 -50.00 -17.52
C PHE A 722 19.07 -50.53 -18.59
N TYR A 723 17.85 -49.97 -18.66
CA TYR A 723 16.86 -50.35 -19.67
C TYR A 723 17.38 -50.18 -21.10
N TRP A 724 17.95 -49.03 -21.44
CA TRP A 724 18.49 -48.79 -22.78
C TRP A 724 19.66 -49.71 -23.12
N ARG A 725 20.56 -49.99 -22.15
CA ARG A 725 21.68 -50.91 -22.35
C ARG A 725 21.21 -52.34 -22.65
N ASP A 726 20.25 -52.83 -21.87
CA ASP A 726 19.90 -54.26 -21.87
C ASP A 726 18.80 -54.61 -22.89
N PHE A 727 17.90 -53.68 -23.21
CA PHE A 727 16.76 -53.92 -24.12
C PHE A 727 16.86 -53.18 -25.46
N CYS A 728 17.66 -52.11 -25.55
CA CYS A 728 17.75 -51.26 -26.74
C CYS A 728 19.11 -51.34 -27.47
N GLY A 729 20.02 -52.19 -27.00
CA GLY A 729 21.32 -52.44 -27.60
C GLY A 729 22.31 -51.27 -27.41
N GLN A 730 23.05 -50.92 -28.47
CA GLN A 730 24.01 -49.82 -28.38
C GLN A 730 23.29 -48.49 -28.09
N ILE A 731 23.77 -47.77 -27.07
CA ILE A 731 23.24 -46.45 -26.69
C ILE A 731 23.56 -45.44 -27.80
N SER A 732 22.57 -45.21 -28.66
CA SER A 732 22.57 -44.23 -29.74
C SER A 732 21.31 -43.37 -29.63
N ALA A 733 21.33 -42.16 -30.21
CA ALA A 733 20.19 -41.25 -30.16
C ALA A 733 18.91 -41.90 -30.75
N THR A 734 19.05 -42.65 -31.84
CA THR A 734 17.93 -43.37 -32.47
C THR A 734 17.38 -44.47 -31.56
N ASN A 735 18.24 -45.29 -30.95
CA ASN A 735 17.81 -46.40 -30.11
C ASN A 735 17.16 -45.87 -28.82
N VAL A 736 17.73 -44.84 -28.20
CA VAL A 736 17.17 -44.20 -27.01
C VAL A 736 15.81 -43.52 -27.30
N LEU A 737 15.62 -42.91 -28.48
CA LEU A 737 14.36 -42.26 -28.85
C LEU A 737 13.23 -43.23 -29.25
N PHE A 738 13.56 -44.31 -29.97
CA PHE A 738 12.56 -45.13 -30.65
C PHE A 738 12.36 -46.54 -30.07
N CYS A 739 13.28 -47.06 -29.25
CA CYS A 739 13.13 -48.39 -28.64
C CYS A 739 11.91 -48.50 -27.72
N MET A 740 11.84 -47.65 -26.69
CA MET A 740 10.68 -47.50 -25.81
C MET A 740 10.50 -46.03 -25.45
N PRO A 741 9.74 -45.27 -26.26
CA PRO A 741 9.59 -43.82 -26.11
C PRO A 741 9.09 -43.38 -24.74
N PHE A 742 8.29 -44.21 -24.04
CA PHE A 742 7.90 -43.97 -22.64
C PHE A 742 9.12 -43.86 -21.70
N VAL A 743 10.07 -44.79 -21.80
CA VAL A 743 11.29 -44.79 -20.97
C VAL A 743 12.15 -43.57 -21.28
N THR A 744 12.13 -43.09 -22.53
CA THR A 744 12.77 -41.85 -22.96
C THR A 744 12.17 -40.62 -22.31
N VAL A 745 10.84 -40.50 -22.29
CA VAL A 745 10.14 -39.41 -21.59
C VAL A 745 10.39 -39.47 -20.08
N LEU A 746 10.39 -40.67 -19.48
CA LEU A 746 10.72 -40.89 -18.08
C LEU A 746 12.16 -40.47 -17.74
N GLY A 747 13.13 -40.85 -18.56
CA GLY A 747 14.53 -40.47 -18.38
C GLY A 747 14.74 -38.96 -18.52
N PHE A 748 14.14 -38.34 -19.55
CA PHE A 748 14.16 -36.89 -19.75
C PHE A 748 13.52 -36.15 -18.57
N PHE A 749 12.36 -36.60 -18.09
CA PHE A 749 11.73 -36.00 -16.91
C PHE A 749 12.62 -36.12 -15.68
N SER A 750 13.15 -37.33 -15.42
CA SER A 750 13.97 -37.62 -14.24
C SER A 750 15.26 -36.79 -14.20
N VAL A 751 15.95 -36.61 -15.34
CA VAL A 751 17.18 -35.83 -15.39
C VAL A 751 16.93 -34.31 -15.24
N ASN A 752 15.86 -33.78 -15.83
CA ASN A 752 15.48 -32.38 -15.65
C ASN A 752 15.05 -32.09 -14.20
N TYR A 753 14.29 -33.02 -13.58
CA TYR A 753 13.86 -32.85 -12.20
C TYR A 753 15.02 -33.01 -11.22
N PHE A 754 15.95 -33.95 -11.46
CA PHE A 754 17.23 -34.03 -10.77
C PHE A 754 17.96 -32.68 -10.80
N PHE A 755 18.31 -32.14 -11.99
CA PHE A 755 19.03 -30.86 -12.08
C PHE A 755 18.33 -29.70 -11.35
N PHE A 756 16.99 -29.63 -11.38
CA PHE A 756 16.23 -28.63 -10.65
C PHE A 756 16.33 -28.82 -9.12
N VAL A 757 16.16 -30.05 -8.63
CA VAL A 757 16.25 -30.38 -7.20
C VAL A 757 17.67 -30.20 -6.69
N THR A 758 18.70 -30.66 -7.43
CA THR A 758 20.11 -30.42 -7.12
C THR A 758 20.42 -28.94 -7.04
N ALA A 759 19.98 -28.13 -8.01
CA ALA A 759 20.22 -26.69 -8.01
C ALA A 759 19.59 -26.00 -6.78
N LEU A 760 18.35 -26.36 -6.42
CA LEU A 760 17.69 -25.87 -5.21
C LEU A 760 18.44 -26.31 -3.94
N LEU A 761 18.85 -27.58 -3.87
CA LEU A 761 19.62 -28.14 -2.75
C LEU A 761 20.98 -27.43 -2.58
N CYS A 762 21.71 -27.19 -3.66
CA CYS A 762 22.97 -26.42 -3.65
C CYS A 762 22.77 -24.97 -3.19
N ILE A 763 21.72 -24.29 -3.66
CA ILE A 763 21.36 -22.93 -3.23
C ILE A 763 21.08 -22.91 -1.72
N GLN A 764 20.31 -23.87 -1.23
CA GLN A 764 19.91 -24.00 0.17
C GLN A 764 21.09 -24.36 1.08
N PHE A 765 21.98 -25.27 0.66
CA PHE A 765 23.23 -25.53 1.38
C PHE A 765 24.13 -24.30 1.45
N TYR A 766 24.34 -23.58 0.33
CA TYR A 766 25.08 -22.32 0.32
C TYR A 766 24.49 -21.30 1.30
N GLN A 767 23.16 -21.16 1.32
CA GLN A 767 22.42 -20.26 2.23
C GLN A 767 22.62 -20.62 3.70
N ILE A 768 22.52 -21.91 4.03
CA ILE A 768 22.80 -22.44 5.37
C ILE A 768 24.25 -22.12 5.76
N LEU A 769 25.22 -22.42 4.91
CA LEU A 769 26.65 -22.17 5.15
C LEU A 769 27.00 -20.67 5.27
N ALA A 770 26.23 -19.78 4.64
CA ALA A 770 26.36 -18.33 4.75
C ALA A 770 25.53 -17.71 5.90
N ALA A 771 24.73 -18.51 6.61
CA ALA A 771 23.76 -18.09 7.64
C ALA A 771 22.65 -17.15 7.14
N VAL A 772 22.28 -17.17 5.85
CA VAL A 772 21.30 -16.24 5.23
C VAL A 772 20.14 -17.02 4.60
N THR A 773 18.89 -16.57 4.75
CA THR A 773 17.72 -17.20 4.10
C THR A 773 17.53 -16.77 2.64
N THR A 774 16.77 -17.52 1.85
CA THR A 774 16.39 -17.14 0.47
C THR A 774 15.78 -15.76 0.39
N ASN A 775 14.76 -15.50 1.20
CA ASN A 775 14.12 -14.18 1.28
C ASN A 775 15.11 -13.08 1.65
N GLU A 776 15.98 -13.32 2.63
CA GLU A 776 17.00 -12.36 3.06
C GLU A 776 18.00 -12.05 1.95
N ARG A 777 18.54 -13.07 1.26
CA ARG A 777 19.48 -12.90 0.15
C ARG A 777 18.87 -12.10 -1.00
N LEU A 778 17.64 -12.43 -1.39
CA LEU A 778 16.92 -11.72 -2.47
C LEU A 778 16.57 -10.27 -2.09
N ASN A 779 16.45 -9.97 -0.81
CA ASN A 779 16.06 -8.64 -0.31
C ASN A 779 17.17 -7.98 0.51
N ALA A 780 18.45 -8.33 0.29
CA ALA A 780 19.55 -7.92 1.16
C ALA A 780 19.63 -6.39 1.37
N HIS A 781 19.42 -5.61 0.30
CA HIS A 781 19.33 -4.15 0.29
C HIS A 781 18.25 -3.54 1.23
N ARG A 782 17.29 -4.35 1.72
CA ARG A 782 16.21 -3.90 2.61
C ARG A 782 16.57 -3.98 4.08
N TYR A 783 17.57 -4.79 4.46
CA TYR A 783 17.93 -5.01 5.85
C TYR A 783 19.21 -4.27 6.21
N ALA A 784 19.15 -3.39 7.22
CA ALA A 784 20.29 -2.58 7.64
C ALA A 784 21.47 -3.40 8.22
N TYR A 785 21.21 -4.63 8.67
CA TYR A 785 22.23 -5.55 9.19
C TYR A 785 22.99 -6.31 8.10
N PHE A 786 22.64 -6.16 6.82
CA PHE A 786 23.46 -6.67 5.72
C PHE A 786 24.41 -5.58 5.22
N GLN A 787 25.70 -5.90 5.21
CA GLN A 787 26.73 -5.03 4.64
C GLN A 787 27.24 -5.66 3.34
N LEU A 788 27.10 -4.94 2.23
CA LEU A 788 27.71 -5.28 0.95
C LEU A 788 29.17 -4.80 0.98
N SER A 789 30.10 -5.76 0.95
CA SER A 789 31.54 -5.51 0.83
C SER A 789 32.07 -6.06 -0.49
N SER A 790 33.28 -5.65 -0.89
CA SER A 790 34.01 -6.23 -2.04
C SER A 790 34.08 -7.76 -1.98
N ASP A 791 34.19 -8.30 -0.77
CA ASP A 791 34.39 -9.72 -0.49
C ASP A 791 33.06 -10.48 -0.35
N GLY A 792 31.92 -9.80 -0.59
CA GLY A 792 30.58 -10.36 -0.53
C GLY A 792 29.69 -9.82 0.59
N LEU A 793 28.61 -10.56 0.86
CA LEU A 793 27.54 -10.19 1.79
C LEU A 793 27.92 -10.52 3.25
N LYS A 794 28.31 -9.52 4.03
CA LYS A 794 28.57 -9.66 5.47
C LYS A 794 27.27 -9.53 6.26
N ASN A 795 27.11 -10.38 7.28
CA ASN A 795 25.92 -10.45 8.13
C ASN A 795 26.29 -10.91 9.56
N PRO A 796 25.58 -10.44 10.60
CA PRO A 796 25.96 -10.70 12.00
C PRO A 796 25.69 -12.15 12.45
N PHE A 797 24.94 -12.94 11.69
CA PHE A 797 24.58 -14.31 12.05
C PHE A 797 25.60 -15.36 11.58
N ASN A 798 26.62 -14.94 10.81
CA ASN A 798 27.60 -15.83 10.21
C ASN A 798 28.72 -16.23 11.19
N LYS A 799 28.67 -17.46 11.68
CA LYS A 799 29.67 -18.11 12.55
C LYS A 799 30.74 -18.89 11.76
N GLY A 800 30.92 -18.58 10.48
CA GLY A 800 31.73 -19.36 9.53
C GLY A 800 31.04 -20.65 9.09
N CYS A 801 31.46 -21.22 7.95
CA CYS A 801 30.78 -22.33 7.29
C CYS A 801 30.51 -23.54 8.23
N VAL A 802 31.52 -23.94 9.02
CA VAL A 802 31.40 -25.06 9.97
C VAL A 802 30.47 -24.73 11.13
N GLY A 803 30.62 -23.55 11.75
CA GLY A 803 29.77 -23.11 12.87
C GLY A 803 28.30 -22.92 12.46
N ASN A 804 28.06 -22.47 11.22
CA ASN A 804 26.73 -22.34 10.64
C ASN A 804 26.09 -23.71 10.37
N ALA A 805 26.84 -24.64 9.77
CA ALA A 805 26.39 -26.02 9.56
C ALA A 805 26.07 -26.72 10.89
N GLN A 806 26.96 -26.60 11.89
CA GLN A 806 26.75 -27.16 13.21
C GLN A 806 25.50 -26.56 13.87
N SER A 807 25.33 -25.23 13.85
CA SER A 807 24.13 -24.57 14.37
C SER A 807 22.85 -25.01 13.64
N PHE A 808 22.93 -25.29 12.33
CA PHE A 808 21.78 -25.73 11.54
C PHE A 808 21.38 -27.19 11.77
N TRP A 809 22.30 -28.09 12.14
CA TRP A 809 21.99 -29.51 12.38
C TRP A 809 21.89 -29.87 13.86
N CYS A 810 22.74 -29.30 14.70
CA CYS A 810 22.79 -29.50 16.15
C CYS A 810 22.45 -28.17 16.84
N PRO A 811 21.16 -27.86 17.08
CA PRO A 811 20.81 -26.67 17.81
C PRO A 811 21.17 -26.94 19.27
N SER A 812 21.98 -26.09 19.88
CA SER A 812 22.04 -26.04 21.35
C SER A 812 20.59 -25.88 21.86
N PRO A 813 20.13 -26.66 22.85
CA PRO A 813 18.76 -26.57 23.34
C PRO A 813 18.53 -25.16 23.88
N SER A 814 17.84 -24.34 23.08
CA SER A 814 17.60 -22.95 23.41
C SER A 814 16.63 -22.88 24.58
N ALA A 815 16.94 -22.03 25.56
CA ALA A 815 15.95 -21.56 26.50
C ALA A 815 14.71 -21.07 25.74
N SER A 816 13.54 -21.32 26.31
CA SER A 816 12.26 -20.86 25.77
C SER A 816 12.32 -19.37 25.40
N PRO A 817 11.81 -18.94 24.24
CA PRO A 817 11.69 -17.53 23.92
C PRO A 817 10.62 -16.90 24.82
N GLY A 818 11.04 -16.44 26.00
CA GLY A 818 10.29 -15.45 26.76
C GLY A 818 10.29 -14.12 25.99
N PRO A 819 9.37 -13.19 26.30
CA PRO A 819 9.24 -11.94 25.56
C PRO A 819 10.44 -10.98 25.67
N ASN A 820 11.42 -11.28 26.53
CA ASN A 820 12.61 -10.47 26.79
C ASN A 820 13.89 -11.26 26.45
N ALA A 821 14.16 -11.47 25.16
CA ALA A 821 15.44 -12.01 24.68
C ALA A 821 16.34 -10.87 24.17
N ASP A 822 17.00 -10.18 25.09
CA ASP A 822 18.07 -9.23 24.77
C ASP A 822 19.32 -9.98 24.30
N ASP A 823 19.46 -10.20 22.99
CA ASP A 823 20.69 -10.74 22.36
C ASP A 823 21.82 -9.68 22.38
N SER A 824 22.31 -9.41 23.59
CA SER A 824 23.48 -8.60 23.91
C SER A 824 24.77 -9.35 23.55
N SER A 825 25.11 -9.39 22.26
CA SER A 825 26.42 -9.88 21.78
C SER A 825 26.96 -9.12 20.56
N ALA A 826 26.66 -7.83 20.48
CA ALA A 826 27.25 -6.90 19.49
C ALA A 826 27.51 -5.52 20.10
N ASP A 827 28.17 -5.48 21.27
CA ASP A 827 28.61 -4.23 21.87
C ASP A 827 29.76 -3.60 21.09
N ALA A 828 29.50 -2.39 20.59
CA ALA A 828 30.51 -1.39 20.31
C ALA A 828 29.99 -0.03 20.84
N ASN A 829 30.15 0.17 22.16
CA ASN A 829 30.08 1.44 22.90
C ASN A 829 28.93 2.42 22.57
N VAL A 830 27.84 2.38 23.34
CA VAL A 830 27.32 3.57 24.06
C VAL A 830 26.72 3.12 25.40
N SER A 831 27.14 3.73 26.49
CA SER A 831 26.66 3.44 27.85
C SER A 831 25.26 4.01 28.11
N ALA A 832 24.34 3.18 28.62
CA ALA A 832 23.12 3.62 29.28
C ALA A 832 22.80 2.71 30.47
N THR A 833 22.65 3.29 31.66
CA THR A 833 22.24 2.60 32.88
C THR A 833 20.73 2.64 33.03
N THR A 834 20.08 1.47 33.04
CA THR A 834 18.64 1.33 33.32
C THR A 834 18.44 0.57 34.63
N PRO A 835 17.75 1.13 35.65
CA PRO A 835 17.31 0.36 36.79
C PRO A 835 16.00 -0.39 36.46
N LEU A 836 15.96 -1.68 36.78
CA LEU A 836 14.73 -2.46 36.85
C LEU A 836 13.76 -1.86 37.88
N LEU A 837 12.46 -1.90 37.58
CA LEU A 837 11.43 -1.94 38.63
C LEU A 837 10.29 -2.88 38.20
N LEU A 838 9.89 -3.74 39.13
CA LEU A 838 8.83 -4.73 38.96
C LEU A 838 7.45 -4.11 39.22
N VAL A 839 6.43 -4.54 38.47
CA VAL A 839 5.28 -5.37 38.92
C VAL A 839 4.33 -5.61 37.72
#